data_AF-A0A4U2YPP2-F1
#
_entry.id   AF-A0A4U2YPP2-F1
#
_cell.length_a   1.000
_cell.length_b   1.000
_cell.length_c   1.000
_cell.angle_alpha   90.00
_cell.angle_beta   90.00
_cell.angle_gamma   90.00
#
_symmetry.space_group_name_H-M   'P 1'
#
loop_
_entity.id
_entity.type
_entity.pdbx_description
1 polymer ?
#
loop_
_entity_poly.entity_id
_entity_poly.type
_entity_poly.pdbx_seq_one_letter_code
_entity_poly.pdbx_strand_id
1 'polypeptide(L)'
;MDSLWLLLGVGVLAATLADVFLSALNFDESGFLAGRVARVQWRLLRRVTRRLPRRWRPAALRQVTGLQVVVMVAVWVCGTILGYGLIYYSQMSPSTFSTSGGDRELNFFDALYFSAAQLATVGGSVLTASTDPLRFLSILESLTGVVLISLILTFLLGVYDVIGSLNTLCRQFSSAERGVGSAVASLAPHFHDGQVDGLDSHLDAVSDALTSYMDGLRLHHAAYYFQSGRDQFALPYALSMVGGTIGALNWGLPTGHPASVQASLPPLTYQFLEFTDQLQDLLRWSDRQVPEVVPHDVFAAHAGDGVLDSPRDRWVTTFLGLNAQMARLAGVEPLADMDDVYRRYSRWLPFAYRSQSTTLAVSDDLDYQPLIVTDMPVSVLREHSPVVLESVEVVPGVTPWAVRQDGTKEALRPDLGLHLLRERAGQVDPGHVRLRAATRALLASGGTVATLFVVFDALGDDQAVPAAIFGGFAAMLSTGLANAPGLRERRLASLVAILPVWLVLLLGALTSGEPWWRAALLVVVALAGTGARRFGPLAGALGGVTFMTFYFALILRLDLSDVPFFAAAALVGVVWSYVCSYVLLPDRPLHMLQQGVEALTHQMTTSVATLVDAVSWARWDPDIRQRVAVDMKRTHRTAAFVAGQLARETSDTEAIRMAEGLRLRVFDAELAMVNLKNAARGVTGTTLSLQTRGRLGGMLETLRADLTSRLAQREPGWTAGPPALDTPSRPWPTEALNLVKAAQAFHSAVLLLAAWQSDPHAVDPLDPHDPEGDAALADLAVAGAGGDAAKGRFQPWTRRSVQTAVATALSLAVGAAISGAHQFWAVLAAYQTLGSTDGETLSKGSRRVAGTVVGAAAGFAIATVGGGRGEIVVPVLAVALFASVYYRPVASGVATFWTTLIFAGIYEYLGRLTTVAIEQRILETFLGAMIALCVAWWVLPTRTRSRINKDITTLTRDLQLILSGSFERLTSREEIPRSAVQKRLLGIDHQVRDLNADAAPLRHTIGSYETGGIEALLTAVWSLTSITRELVHTVERTRTEHLDTDGPDWPQVRQTIEQNLAALLTALSDRVPAEVVTDLPPVDEATLTPGAREVHDLADLTNQTILALVELVAPESDED
;
A
#
# COMPACT_ATOMS: atom_id res chain seq x y z
N MET A 1 57.44 7.63 5.95
CA MET A 1 56.02 7.20 6.00
C MET A 1 55.69 6.62 7.37
N ASP A 2 56.64 5.95 8.00
CA ASP A 2 56.50 5.31 9.32
C ASP A 2 56.13 6.28 10.45
N SER A 3 56.72 7.48 10.48
CA SER A 3 56.36 8.52 11.44
C SER A 3 54.90 8.99 11.33
N LEU A 4 54.31 8.94 10.13
CA LEU A 4 52.90 9.28 9.91
C LEU A 4 51.99 8.20 10.48
N TRP A 5 52.31 6.92 10.28
CA TRP A 5 51.56 5.80 10.86
C TRP A 5 51.65 5.78 12.38
N LEU A 6 52.81 6.11 12.96
CA LEU A 6 52.98 6.26 14.40
C LEU A 6 52.08 7.37 14.97
N LEU A 7 52.13 8.57 14.39
CA LEU A 7 51.31 9.71 14.82
C LEU A 7 49.82 9.41 14.67
N LEU A 8 49.42 8.76 13.57
CA LEU A 8 48.04 8.33 13.36
C LEU A 8 47.61 7.30 14.41
N GLY A 9 48.44 6.30 14.69
CA GLY A 9 48.15 5.27 15.70
C GLY A 9 47.99 5.84 17.10
N VAL A 10 48.91 6.73 17.52
CA VAL A 10 48.80 7.46 18.79
C VAL A 10 47.54 8.32 18.84
N GLY A 11 47.21 9.03 17.77
CA GLY A 11 45.99 9.84 17.69
C GLY A 11 44.70 9.01 17.80
N VAL A 12 44.63 7.87 17.09
CA VAL A 12 43.49 6.94 17.16
C VAL A 12 43.36 6.33 18.55
N LEU A 13 44.47 5.89 19.15
CA LEU A 13 44.48 5.31 20.49
C LEU A 13 44.03 6.32 21.54
N ALA A 14 44.60 7.53 21.53
CA ALA A 14 44.25 8.59 22.48
C ALA A 14 42.77 9.00 22.34
N ALA A 15 42.27 9.16 21.11
CA ALA A 15 40.87 9.47 20.88
C ALA A 15 39.93 8.35 21.37
N THR A 16 40.30 7.09 21.16
CA THR A 16 39.49 5.93 21.60
C THR A 16 39.47 5.82 23.13
N LEU A 17 40.62 5.94 23.79
CA LEU A 17 40.70 5.87 25.26
C LEU A 17 40.00 7.08 25.91
N ALA A 18 40.13 8.27 25.34
CA ALA A 18 39.38 9.44 25.80
C ALA A 18 37.87 9.24 25.65
N ASP A 19 37.41 8.67 24.54
CA ASP A 19 35.99 8.36 24.33
C ASP A 19 35.44 7.33 25.34
N VAL A 20 36.21 6.27 25.63
CA VAL A 20 35.86 5.28 26.66
C VAL A 20 35.77 5.96 28.03
N PHE A 21 36.77 6.76 28.38
CA PHE A 21 36.81 7.48 29.65
C PHE A 21 35.60 8.41 29.81
N LEU A 22 35.31 9.22 28.78
CA LEU A 22 34.17 10.13 28.81
C LEU A 22 32.84 9.39 28.90
N SER A 23 32.67 8.31 28.13
CA SER A 23 31.42 7.54 28.09
C SER A 23 31.16 6.71 29.36
N ALA A 24 32.21 6.30 30.06
CA ALA A 24 32.11 5.43 31.24
C ALA A 24 32.17 6.19 32.57
N LEU A 25 32.85 7.34 32.63
CA LEU A 25 33.15 8.03 33.90
C LEU A 25 32.73 9.51 33.95
N ASN A 26 32.41 10.16 32.83
CA ASN A 26 32.03 11.58 32.84
C ASN A 26 30.50 11.75 32.97
N PHE A 27 30.07 12.73 33.77
CA PHE A 27 28.66 12.94 34.15
C PHE A 27 27.83 13.65 33.06
N ASP A 28 28.44 14.51 32.24
CA ASP A 28 27.70 15.35 31.27
C ASP A 28 28.06 15.10 29.79
N GLU A 29 29.06 14.27 29.48
CA GLU A 29 29.54 14.09 28.11
C GLU A 29 29.27 12.69 27.53
N SER A 30 28.52 12.62 26.43
CA SER A 30 28.17 11.38 25.71
C SER A 30 29.32 10.68 24.96
N GLY A 31 30.57 11.12 25.13
CA GLY A 31 31.71 10.73 24.29
C GLY A 31 31.66 11.29 22.86
N PHE A 32 32.81 11.48 22.22
CA PHE A 32 32.90 12.05 20.86
C PHE A 32 32.49 11.06 19.77
N LEU A 33 32.81 9.79 19.94
CA LEU A 33 32.49 8.68 19.04
C LEU A 33 31.21 7.99 19.50
N ALA A 34 31.08 7.68 20.79
CA ALA A 34 29.96 6.93 21.32
C ALA A 34 28.59 7.55 20.99
N GLY A 35 28.37 8.82 21.35
CA GLY A 35 27.12 9.51 21.02
C GLY A 35 26.83 9.66 19.52
N ARG A 36 27.85 9.66 18.65
CA ARG A 36 27.65 9.68 17.19
C ARG A 36 27.29 8.31 16.64
N VAL A 37 27.97 7.26 17.08
CA VAL A 37 27.71 5.87 16.67
C VAL A 37 26.29 5.46 17.06
N ALA A 38 25.88 5.75 18.31
CA ALA A 38 24.52 5.50 18.79
C ALA A 38 23.44 6.15 17.90
N ARG A 39 23.61 7.44 17.57
CA ARG A 39 22.69 8.17 16.69
C ARG A 39 22.63 7.61 15.27
N VAL A 40 23.77 7.28 14.68
CA VAL A 40 23.83 6.69 13.33
C VAL A 40 23.16 5.32 13.32
N GLN A 41 23.47 4.49 14.32
CA GLN A 41 22.87 3.18 14.50
C GLN A 41 21.36 3.27 14.67
N TRP A 42 20.86 4.17 15.53
CA TRP A 42 19.43 4.41 15.70
C TRP A 42 18.76 4.83 14.38
N ARG A 43 19.34 5.78 13.64
CA ARG A 43 18.81 6.21 12.34
C ARG A 43 18.75 5.08 11.31
N LEU A 44 19.78 4.23 11.25
CA LEU A 44 19.80 3.08 10.34
C LEU A 44 18.77 2.04 10.75
N LEU A 45 18.70 1.71 12.05
CA LEU A 45 17.76 0.73 12.57
C LEU A 45 16.32 1.20 12.39
N ARG A 46 16.04 2.49 12.66
CA ARG A 46 14.73 3.12 12.41
C ARG A 46 14.31 3.00 10.94
N ARG A 47 15.20 3.24 9.98
CA ARG A 47 14.88 3.03 8.54
C ARG A 47 14.46 1.58 8.24
N VAL A 48 15.03 0.60 8.92
CA VAL A 48 14.69 -0.82 8.75
C VAL A 48 13.40 -1.18 9.48
N THR A 49 13.26 -0.80 10.75
CA THR A 49 12.09 -1.14 11.59
C THR A 49 10.81 -0.48 11.09
N ARG A 50 10.90 0.70 10.46
CA ARG A 50 9.77 1.37 9.80
C ARG A 50 9.22 0.59 8.59
N ARG A 51 10.00 -0.30 7.98
CA ARG A 51 9.57 -1.18 6.87
C ARG A 51 9.05 -2.54 7.34
N LEU A 52 9.30 -2.91 8.58
CA LEU A 52 8.83 -4.17 9.14
C LEU A 52 7.32 -4.16 9.43
N PRO A 53 6.62 -5.30 9.26
CA PRO A 53 5.24 -5.44 9.70
C PRO A 53 5.12 -5.22 11.21
N ARG A 54 4.00 -4.66 11.66
CA ARG A 54 3.73 -4.33 13.08
C ARG A 54 4.00 -5.47 14.05
N ARG A 55 3.70 -6.72 13.67
CA ARG A 55 3.97 -7.93 14.48
C ARG A 55 5.46 -8.17 14.83
N TRP A 56 6.40 -7.76 13.97
CA TRP A 56 7.84 -8.00 14.16
C TRP A 56 8.57 -6.78 14.69
N ARG A 57 7.97 -5.59 14.57
CA ARG A 57 8.59 -4.32 14.97
C ARG A 57 8.96 -4.28 16.47
N PRO A 58 8.08 -4.66 17.44
CA PRO A 58 8.44 -4.68 18.85
C PRO A 58 9.62 -5.61 19.16
N ALA A 59 9.66 -6.78 18.53
CA ALA A 59 10.77 -7.72 18.69
C ALA A 59 12.10 -7.14 18.17
N ALA A 60 12.07 -6.42 17.04
CA ALA A 60 13.24 -5.75 16.49
C ALA A 60 13.67 -4.55 17.35
N LEU A 61 12.73 -3.74 17.84
CA LEU A 61 13.01 -2.60 18.71
C LEU A 61 13.59 -3.04 20.07
N ARG A 62 13.16 -4.19 20.60
CA ARG A 62 13.74 -4.76 21.84
C ARG A 62 15.24 -5.08 21.74
N GLN A 63 15.75 -5.27 20.54
CA GLN A 63 17.17 -5.58 20.32
C GLN A 63 18.03 -4.32 20.15
N VAL A 64 17.43 -3.12 20.08
CA VAL A 64 18.15 -1.85 19.84
C VAL A 64 19.27 -1.66 20.86
N THR A 65 18.94 -1.73 22.15
CA THR A 65 19.88 -1.43 23.24
C THR A 65 21.00 -2.45 23.31
N GLY A 66 20.67 -3.75 23.20
CA GLY A 66 21.68 -4.81 23.18
C GLY A 66 22.64 -4.66 21.99
N LEU A 67 22.09 -4.41 20.79
CA LEU A 67 22.90 -4.18 19.60
C LEU A 67 23.76 -2.90 19.75
N GLN A 68 23.25 -1.86 20.40
CA GLN A 68 23.98 -0.61 20.59
C GLN A 68 25.15 -0.76 21.55
N VAL A 69 24.95 -1.46 22.67
CA VAL A 69 26.03 -1.81 23.62
C VAL A 69 27.09 -2.66 22.93
N VAL A 70 26.69 -3.71 22.20
CA VAL A 70 27.64 -4.60 21.49
C VAL A 70 28.43 -3.84 20.43
N VAL A 71 27.79 -2.98 19.64
CA VAL A 71 28.46 -2.16 18.63
C VAL A 71 29.42 -1.18 19.29
N MET A 72 29.05 -0.57 20.42
CA MET A 72 29.93 0.35 21.16
C MET A 72 31.20 -0.34 21.66
N VAL A 73 31.03 -1.49 22.32
CA VAL A 73 32.15 -2.30 22.81
C VAL A 73 33.06 -2.72 21.66
N ALA A 74 32.48 -3.12 20.53
CA ALA A 74 33.24 -3.45 19.33
C ALA A 74 34.02 -2.25 18.78
N VAL A 75 33.43 -1.04 18.77
CA VAL A 75 34.13 0.19 18.33
C VAL A 75 35.32 0.49 19.24
N TRP A 76 35.18 0.37 20.56
CA TRP A 76 36.28 0.62 21.49
C TRP A 76 37.38 -0.44 21.40
N VAL A 77 37.02 -1.72 21.33
CA VAL A 77 37.98 -2.82 21.17
C VAL A 77 38.71 -2.68 19.83
N CYS A 78 37.99 -2.52 18.72
CA CYS A 78 38.61 -2.35 17.40
C CYS A 78 39.44 -1.06 17.30
N GLY A 79 38.99 0.05 17.89
CA GLY A 79 39.73 1.31 17.91
C GLY A 79 41.04 1.20 18.70
N THR A 80 41.02 0.47 19.81
CA THR A 80 42.22 0.18 20.61
C THR A 80 43.19 -0.73 19.85
N ILE A 81 42.67 -1.81 19.25
CA ILE A 81 43.47 -2.74 18.43
C ILE A 81 44.10 -1.99 17.24
N LEU A 82 43.33 -1.14 16.57
CA LEU A 82 43.78 -0.35 15.44
C LEU A 82 44.83 0.69 15.85
N GLY A 83 44.64 1.37 16.98
CA GLY A 83 45.58 2.34 17.53
C GLY A 83 46.95 1.71 17.80
N TYR A 84 46.98 0.65 18.61
CA TYR A 84 48.23 -0.09 18.88
C TYR A 84 48.78 -0.78 17.63
N GLY A 85 47.93 -1.34 16.78
CA GLY A 85 48.33 -1.99 15.53
C GLY A 85 49.03 -1.04 14.56
N LEU A 86 48.56 0.21 14.44
CA LEU A 86 49.23 1.26 13.66
C LEU A 86 50.59 1.66 14.24
N ILE A 87 50.69 1.72 15.57
CA ILE A 87 51.96 1.97 16.27
C ILE A 87 52.95 0.84 15.99
N TYR A 88 52.54 -0.42 16.11
CA TYR A 88 53.40 -1.56 15.79
C TYR A 88 53.78 -1.62 14.33
N TYR A 89 52.84 -1.39 13.42
CA TYR A 89 53.08 -1.39 11.98
C TYR A 89 54.17 -0.39 11.58
N SER A 90 54.20 0.79 12.22
CA SER A 90 55.24 1.79 11.98
C SER A 90 56.66 1.34 12.36
N GLN A 91 56.78 0.37 13.27
CA GLN A 91 58.07 -0.12 13.77
C GLN A 91 58.35 -1.58 13.33
N MET A 92 57.50 -2.12 12.46
CA MET A 92 57.54 -3.53 12.08
C MET A 92 58.64 -3.75 11.04
N SER A 93 59.76 -4.32 11.49
CA SER A 93 60.85 -4.77 10.63
C SER A 93 61.31 -6.16 11.06
N PRO A 94 61.98 -6.93 10.17
CA PRO A 94 62.55 -8.23 10.52
C PRO A 94 63.56 -8.19 11.70
N SER A 95 64.08 -7.00 12.04
CA SER A 95 64.97 -6.81 13.19
C SER A 95 64.24 -6.54 14.51
N THR A 96 63.02 -5.97 14.45
CA THR A 96 62.23 -5.56 15.61
C THR A 96 61.20 -6.60 16.08
N PHE A 97 60.83 -7.54 15.19
CA PHE A 97 59.89 -8.63 15.48
C PHE A 97 60.42 -9.97 14.97
N SER A 98 60.27 -11.03 15.76
CA SER A 98 60.63 -12.40 15.35
C SER A 98 59.41 -13.30 15.18
N THR A 99 59.43 -14.15 14.16
CA THR A 99 58.35 -15.10 13.79
C THR A 99 58.80 -16.54 14.04
N SER A 100 57.95 -17.37 14.64
CA SER A 100 58.17 -18.82 14.73
C SER A 100 57.81 -19.53 13.42
N GLY A 101 58.56 -19.27 12.34
CA GLY A 101 58.26 -19.88 11.03
C GLY A 101 59.12 -19.49 9.82
N GLY A 102 60.18 -18.70 9.98
CA GLY A 102 61.05 -18.25 8.88
C GLY A 102 60.77 -16.81 8.40
N ASP A 103 61.66 -16.29 7.55
CA ASP A 103 61.64 -14.92 7.03
C ASP A 103 60.44 -14.69 6.10
N ARG A 104 59.34 -14.20 6.68
CA ARG A 104 58.14 -13.78 5.96
C ARG A 104 58.01 -12.25 6.06
N GLU A 105 57.61 -11.61 4.95
CA GLU A 105 57.28 -10.18 4.96
C GLU A 105 56.11 -9.90 5.91
N LEU A 106 56.35 -9.00 6.87
CA LEU A 106 55.38 -8.59 7.87
C LEU A 106 54.49 -7.49 7.31
N ASN A 107 53.18 -7.70 7.35
CA ASN A 107 52.18 -6.80 6.79
C ASN A 107 51.33 -6.13 7.88
N PHE A 108 50.51 -5.15 7.49
CA PHE A 108 49.59 -4.46 8.39
C PHE A 108 48.67 -5.41 9.18
N PHE A 109 48.24 -6.51 8.57
CA PHE A 109 47.41 -7.52 9.25
C PHE A 109 48.16 -8.23 10.39
N ASP A 110 49.47 -8.44 10.26
CA ASP A 110 50.30 -9.05 11.29
C ASP A 110 50.43 -8.14 12.51
N ALA A 111 50.51 -6.82 12.29
CA ALA A 111 50.50 -5.82 13.36
C ALA A 111 49.16 -5.78 14.11
N LEU A 112 48.04 -5.85 13.39
CA LEU A 112 46.71 -5.94 14.00
C LEU A 112 46.51 -7.25 14.77
N TYR A 113 47.00 -8.36 14.23
CA TYR A 113 46.95 -9.66 14.90
C TYR A 113 47.76 -9.66 16.19
N PHE A 114 48.98 -9.11 16.17
CA PHE A 114 49.81 -8.97 17.38
C PHE A 114 49.11 -8.11 18.44
N SER A 115 48.61 -6.94 18.05
CA SER A 115 47.82 -6.04 18.92
C SER A 115 46.60 -6.73 19.53
N ALA A 116 45.78 -7.38 18.70
CA ALA A 116 44.61 -8.13 19.17
C ALA A 116 44.97 -9.24 20.19
N ALA A 117 46.08 -9.95 19.97
CA ALA A 117 46.56 -10.99 20.87
C ALA A 117 47.05 -10.43 22.22
N GLN A 118 47.73 -9.28 22.22
CA GLN A 118 48.19 -8.62 23.45
C GLN A 118 47.04 -7.99 24.24
N LEU A 119 46.09 -7.36 23.55
CA LEU A 119 44.89 -6.77 24.16
C LEU A 119 44.00 -7.84 24.80
N ALA A 120 43.90 -9.03 24.18
CA ALA A 120 43.12 -10.15 24.71
C ALA A 120 43.69 -10.75 26.00
N THR A 121 44.87 -10.34 26.47
CA THR A 121 45.56 -10.81 27.69
C THR A 121 45.95 -12.30 27.72
N VAL A 122 45.55 -13.08 26.72
CA VAL A 122 45.90 -14.52 26.59
C VAL A 122 47.35 -14.73 26.12
N GLY A 123 48.01 -13.69 25.57
CA GLY A 123 49.47 -13.67 25.34
C GLY A 123 49.99 -14.61 24.24
N GLY A 124 49.12 -15.25 23.47
CA GLY A 124 49.48 -16.22 22.43
C GLY A 124 49.61 -15.61 21.05
N SER A 125 50.68 -14.85 20.77
CA SER A 125 51.02 -14.45 19.40
C SER A 125 52.24 -15.22 18.88
N VAL A 126 52.16 -15.64 17.61
CA VAL A 126 53.28 -16.22 16.83
C VAL A 126 54.42 -15.21 16.64
N LEU A 127 54.10 -13.92 16.79
CA LEU A 127 55.02 -12.79 16.72
C LEU A 127 55.49 -12.42 18.12
N THR A 128 56.78 -12.15 18.29
CA THR A 128 57.34 -11.63 19.56
C THR A 128 58.16 -10.36 19.33
N ALA A 129 58.00 -9.38 20.22
CA ALA A 129 58.78 -8.14 20.20
C ALA A 129 60.23 -8.40 20.65
N SER A 130 61.21 -8.04 19.81
CA SER A 130 62.63 -8.28 20.09
C SER A 130 63.29 -7.15 20.90
N THR A 131 62.74 -5.93 20.86
CA THR A 131 63.31 -4.74 21.52
C THR A 131 62.60 -4.38 22.83
N ASP A 132 63.34 -3.86 23.79
CA ASP A 132 62.81 -3.45 25.10
C ASP A 132 61.66 -2.42 25.03
N PRO A 133 61.68 -1.40 24.14
CA PRO A 133 60.57 -0.45 24.02
C PRO A 133 59.28 -1.10 23.54
N LEU A 134 59.35 -2.03 22.59
CA LEU A 134 58.17 -2.74 22.07
C LEU A 134 57.62 -3.76 23.07
N ARG A 135 58.50 -4.40 23.85
CA ARG A 135 58.09 -5.25 24.98
C ARG A 135 57.33 -4.44 26.03
N PHE A 136 57.86 -3.28 26.41
CA PHE A 136 57.16 -2.38 27.33
C PHE A 136 55.80 -1.93 26.78
N LEU A 137 55.75 -1.56 25.49
CA LEU A 137 54.50 -1.19 24.82
C LEU A 137 53.46 -2.33 24.83
N SER A 138 53.89 -3.59 24.60
CA SER A 138 53.00 -4.75 24.68
C SER A 138 52.45 -5.01 26.09
N ILE A 139 53.27 -4.81 27.12
CA ILE A 139 52.82 -4.89 28.52
C ILE A 139 51.80 -3.79 28.82
N LEU A 140 52.05 -2.56 28.34
CA LEU A 140 51.14 -1.44 28.50
C LEU A 140 49.80 -1.71 27.79
N GLU A 141 49.82 -2.31 26.60
CA GLU A 141 48.63 -2.71 25.87
C GLU A 141 47.82 -3.78 26.64
N SER A 142 48.46 -4.81 27.17
CA SER A 142 47.78 -5.81 28.00
C SER A 142 47.15 -5.19 29.26
N LEU A 143 47.85 -4.26 29.92
CA LEU A 143 47.30 -3.51 31.06
C LEU A 143 46.11 -2.64 30.63
N THR A 144 46.22 -1.99 29.47
CA THR A 144 45.12 -1.20 28.88
C THR A 144 43.91 -2.09 28.62
N GLY A 145 44.09 -3.32 28.15
CA GLY A 145 43.02 -4.31 27.96
C GLY A 145 42.26 -4.63 29.25
N VAL A 146 42.97 -4.82 30.37
CA VAL A 146 42.33 -5.07 31.68
C VAL A 146 41.50 -3.86 32.13
N VAL A 147 42.05 -2.65 32.02
CA VAL A 147 41.34 -1.40 32.37
C VAL A 147 40.12 -1.20 31.45
N LEU A 148 40.28 -1.46 30.15
CA LEU A 148 39.21 -1.34 29.17
C LEU A 148 38.04 -2.28 29.49
N ILE A 149 38.30 -3.54 29.86
CA ILE A 149 37.26 -4.48 30.29
C ILE A 149 36.52 -3.95 31.53
N SER A 150 37.25 -3.42 32.51
CA SER A 150 36.64 -2.84 33.72
C SER A 150 35.74 -1.66 33.37
N LEU A 151 36.18 -0.75 32.50
CA LEU A 151 35.40 0.42 32.08
C LEU A 151 34.17 0.01 31.24
N ILE A 152 34.31 -1.00 30.37
CA ILE A 152 33.19 -1.57 29.62
C ILE A 152 32.14 -2.15 30.58
N LEU A 153 32.56 -2.87 31.62
CA LEU A 153 31.66 -3.42 32.62
C LEU A 153 30.94 -2.30 33.39
N THR A 154 31.65 -1.26 33.82
CA THR A 154 31.07 -0.08 34.47
C THR A 154 30.02 0.58 33.58
N PHE A 155 30.33 0.81 32.31
CA PHE A 155 29.39 1.35 31.33
C PHE A 155 28.15 0.46 31.14
N LEU A 156 28.34 -0.86 31.03
CA LEU A 156 27.25 -1.81 30.85
C LEU A 156 26.29 -1.81 32.05
N LEU A 157 26.82 -1.88 33.28
CA LEU A 157 26.02 -1.82 34.50
C LEU A 157 25.25 -0.51 34.61
N GLY A 158 25.93 0.62 34.34
CA GLY A 158 25.30 1.93 34.32
C GLY A 158 24.12 2.04 33.35
N VAL A 159 24.25 1.54 32.12
CA VAL A 159 23.14 1.50 31.15
C VAL A 159 21.95 0.69 31.68
N TYR A 160 22.19 -0.46 32.34
CA TYR A 160 21.12 -1.26 32.92
C TYR A 160 20.45 -0.60 34.12
N ASP A 161 21.20 0.16 34.93
CA ASP A 161 20.66 0.92 36.05
C ASP A 161 19.69 2.00 35.54
N VAL A 162 20.03 2.74 34.48
CA VAL A 162 19.09 3.73 33.87
C VAL A 162 17.80 3.07 33.39
N ILE A 163 17.90 1.90 32.76
CA ILE A 163 16.73 1.13 32.31
C ILE A 163 15.88 0.69 33.51
N GLY A 164 16.53 0.30 34.61
CA GLY A 164 15.89 -0.01 35.88
C GLY A 164 15.13 1.18 36.47
N SER A 165 15.73 2.37 36.48
CA SER A 165 15.10 3.62 36.94
C SER A 165 13.90 4.00 36.09
N LEU A 166 14.01 3.90 34.75
CA LEU A 166 12.86 4.14 33.85
C LEU A 166 11.70 3.19 34.13
N ASN A 167 11.99 1.90 34.28
CA ASN A 167 10.97 0.89 34.60
C ASN A 167 10.32 1.15 35.95
N THR A 168 11.09 1.59 36.96
CA THR A 168 10.57 1.97 38.27
C THR A 168 9.64 3.18 38.17
N LEU A 169 10.03 4.22 37.42
CA LEU A 169 9.20 5.40 37.16
C LEU A 169 7.89 5.03 36.45
N CYS A 170 7.95 4.23 35.38
CA CYS A 170 6.75 3.81 34.65
C CYS A 170 5.80 2.97 35.52
N ARG A 171 6.32 2.13 36.43
CA ARG A 171 5.52 1.30 37.33
C ARG A 171 4.76 2.10 38.39
N GLN A 172 5.20 3.32 38.73
CA GLN A 172 4.42 4.20 39.62
C GLN A 172 3.02 4.49 39.04
N PHE A 173 2.89 4.45 37.71
CA PHE A 173 1.67 4.81 36.99
C PHE A 173 0.89 3.62 36.43
N SER A 174 1.30 2.38 36.72
CA SER A 174 0.67 1.20 36.11
C SER A 174 -0.73 0.95 36.68
N SER A 175 -1.74 1.59 36.09
CA SER A 175 -3.11 1.07 36.05
C SER A 175 -3.16 -0.08 35.03
N ALA A 176 -4.05 -1.04 35.22
CA ALA A 176 -4.17 -2.21 34.34
C ALA A 176 -4.86 -1.86 33.00
N GLU A 177 -4.33 -0.87 32.28
CA GLU A 177 -4.80 -0.41 30.97
C GLU A 177 -3.81 -0.90 29.91
N ARG A 178 -4.31 -1.41 28.77
CA ARG A 178 -3.45 -1.60 27.60
C ARG A 178 -3.26 -0.28 26.90
N GLY A 179 -2.05 0.27 26.99
CA GLY A 179 -1.63 1.50 26.33
C GLY A 179 -1.15 2.58 27.30
N VAL A 180 -0.93 3.80 26.81
CA VAL A 180 -0.67 4.98 27.65
C VAL A 180 -1.96 5.31 28.40
N GLY A 181 -2.08 4.83 29.64
CA GLY A 181 -3.26 5.10 30.45
C GLY A 181 -3.48 6.59 30.76
N SER A 182 -4.61 6.92 31.36
CA SER A 182 -4.87 8.31 31.79
C SER A 182 -4.11 8.66 33.07
N ALA A 183 -3.32 9.74 33.05
CA ALA A 183 -2.64 10.25 34.25
C ALA A 183 -3.63 10.47 35.42
N VAL A 184 -4.82 10.99 35.11
CA VAL A 184 -5.89 11.20 36.11
C VAL A 184 -6.43 9.88 36.68
N ALA A 185 -6.53 8.83 35.86
CA ALA A 185 -6.98 7.52 36.33
C ALA A 185 -5.97 6.88 37.30
N SER A 186 -4.67 7.11 37.08
CA SER A 186 -3.62 6.62 37.99
C SER A 186 -3.69 7.25 39.39
N LEU A 187 -4.35 8.41 39.53
CA LEU A 187 -4.55 9.07 40.81
C LEU A 187 -5.72 8.50 41.61
N ALA A 188 -6.66 7.79 40.99
CA ALA A 188 -7.88 7.31 41.64
C ALA A 188 -7.65 6.54 42.96
N PRO A 189 -6.61 5.67 43.10
CA PRO A 189 -6.33 4.98 44.37
C PRO A 189 -5.94 5.90 45.54
N HIS A 190 -5.57 7.15 45.27
CA HIS A 190 -5.16 8.13 46.29
C HIS A 190 -6.30 9.07 46.70
N PHE A 191 -7.49 8.88 46.14
CA PHE A 191 -8.70 9.62 46.46
C PHE A 191 -9.75 8.64 47.01
N HIS A 192 -9.94 8.65 48.33
CA HIS A 192 -10.96 7.86 49.02
C HIS A 192 -12.08 8.78 49.49
N ASP A 193 -13.29 8.62 48.96
CA ASP A 193 -14.46 9.46 49.27
C ASP A 193 -14.18 10.98 49.14
N GLY A 194 -13.37 11.36 48.14
CA GLY A 194 -12.96 12.75 47.90
C GLY A 194 -11.84 13.27 48.80
N GLN A 195 -11.39 12.49 49.79
CA GLN A 195 -10.24 12.82 50.63
C GLN A 195 -8.95 12.23 50.05
N VAL A 196 -7.85 12.97 50.23
CA VAL A 196 -6.52 12.58 49.75
C VAL A 196 -5.87 11.65 50.76
N ASP A 197 -5.44 10.47 50.33
CA ASP A 197 -4.69 9.52 51.15
C ASP A 197 -3.45 8.98 50.41
N GLY A 198 -2.31 8.89 51.08
CA GLY A 198 -1.05 8.38 50.53
C GLY A 198 -0.41 9.18 49.38
N LEU A 199 -1.05 10.25 48.89
CA LEU A 199 -0.61 10.98 47.70
C LEU A 199 0.81 11.56 47.82
N ASP A 200 1.18 12.09 49.00
CA ASP A 200 2.51 12.68 49.21
C ASP A 200 3.62 11.64 49.01
N SER A 201 3.47 10.45 49.59
CA SER A 201 4.42 9.34 49.43
C SER A 201 4.52 8.84 47.98
N HIS A 202 3.42 8.90 47.24
CA HIS A 202 3.41 8.55 45.82
C HIS A 202 4.15 9.61 44.99
N LEU A 203 3.94 10.90 45.27
CA LEU A 203 4.63 12.00 44.58
C LEU A 203 6.13 12.00 44.87
N ASP A 204 6.54 11.72 46.11
CA ASP A 204 7.95 11.53 46.48
C ASP A 204 8.57 10.36 45.70
N ALA A 205 7.89 9.21 45.65
CA ALA A 205 8.38 8.07 44.88
C ALA A 205 8.49 8.35 43.37
N VAL A 206 7.58 9.15 42.81
CA VAL A 206 7.65 9.62 41.42
C VAL A 206 8.82 10.59 41.23
N SER A 207 9.02 11.54 42.15
CA SER A 207 10.13 12.51 42.11
C SER A 207 11.49 11.83 42.21
N ASP A 208 11.65 10.88 43.13
CA ASP A 208 12.88 10.10 43.30
C ASP A 208 13.18 9.25 42.05
N ALA A 209 12.17 8.57 41.50
CA ALA A 209 12.33 7.76 40.31
C ALA A 209 12.65 8.61 39.06
N LEU A 210 12.02 9.79 38.94
CA LEU A 210 12.29 10.74 37.85
C LEU A 210 13.72 11.29 37.94
N THR A 211 14.15 11.68 39.13
CA THR A 211 15.50 12.22 39.37
C THR A 211 16.57 11.15 39.09
N SER A 212 16.38 9.94 39.62
CA SER A 212 17.27 8.80 39.36
C SER A 212 17.41 8.51 37.86
N TYR A 213 16.30 8.57 37.12
CA TYR A 213 16.32 8.38 35.67
C TYR A 213 17.01 9.55 34.95
N MET A 214 16.74 10.80 35.35
CA MET A 214 17.36 11.99 34.77
C MET A 214 18.90 11.96 34.94
N ASP A 215 19.38 11.72 36.15
CA ASP A 215 20.81 11.63 36.46
C ASP A 215 21.47 10.48 35.72
N GLY A 216 20.81 9.32 35.69
CA GLY A 216 21.26 8.16 34.92
C GLY A 216 21.37 8.46 33.42
N LEU A 217 20.40 9.19 32.85
CA LEU A 217 20.41 9.53 31.43
C LEU A 217 21.52 10.52 31.06
N ARG A 218 21.85 11.47 31.96
CA ARG A 218 23.01 12.38 31.80
C ARG A 218 24.32 11.59 31.75
N LEU A 219 24.49 10.63 32.66
CA LEU A 219 25.66 9.74 32.68
C LEU A 219 25.72 8.81 31.46
N HIS A 220 24.59 8.19 31.09
CA HIS A 220 24.55 7.14 30.08
C HIS A 220 23.56 7.44 28.96
N HIS A 221 23.93 8.40 28.13
CA HIS A 221 23.15 8.86 26.97
C HIS A 221 22.69 7.74 26.02
N ALA A 222 23.43 6.63 25.96
CA ALA A 222 23.06 5.46 25.14
C ALA A 222 21.70 4.86 25.56
N ALA A 223 21.33 4.97 26.84
CA ALA A 223 20.07 4.48 27.37
C ALA A 223 18.85 5.26 26.85
N TYR A 224 19.03 6.47 26.29
CA TYR A 224 17.95 7.24 25.67
C TYR A 224 17.20 6.45 24.58
N TYR A 225 17.93 5.66 23.78
CA TYR A 225 17.36 4.86 22.69
C TYR A 225 16.77 3.53 23.17
N PHE A 226 16.62 3.33 24.48
CA PHE A 226 16.04 2.12 25.03
C PHE A 226 14.58 1.94 24.59
N GLN A 227 14.28 0.72 24.16
CA GLN A 227 12.95 0.30 23.73
C GLN A 227 12.63 -1.05 24.35
N SER A 228 11.65 -1.08 25.25
CA SER A 228 11.17 -2.31 25.88
C SER A 228 10.33 -3.19 24.94
N GLY A 229 9.84 -2.63 23.83
CA GLY A 229 8.82 -3.22 22.98
C GLY A 229 7.43 -3.30 23.62
N ARG A 230 7.23 -2.64 24.76
CA ARG A 230 5.96 -2.53 25.49
C ARG A 230 5.61 -1.05 25.61
N ASP A 231 4.38 -0.70 25.29
CA ASP A 231 3.96 0.72 25.26
C ASP A 231 4.12 1.39 26.64
N GLN A 232 3.84 0.67 27.73
CA GLN A 232 3.93 1.21 29.11
C GLN A 232 5.36 1.38 29.65
N PHE A 233 6.39 0.86 28.98
CA PHE A 233 7.78 0.95 29.45
C PHE A 233 8.61 1.72 28.42
N ALA A 234 8.32 3.01 28.31
CA ALA A 234 8.98 3.93 27.39
C ALA A 234 9.03 5.36 27.96
N LEU A 235 10.05 6.13 27.58
CA LEU A 235 10.20 7.52 28.00
C LEU A 235 8.99 8.42 27.66
N PRO A 236 8.39 8.36 26.45
CA PRO A 236 7.20 9.16 26.14
C PRO A 236 6.01 8.87 27.06
N TYR A 237 5.85 7.61 27.51
CA TYR A 237 4.83 7.24 28.48
C TYR A 237 5.09 7.90 29.83
N ALA A 238 6.31 7.80 30.35
CA ALA A 238 6.69 8.43 31.62
C ALA A 238 6.47 9.95 31.59
N LEU A 239 6.89 10.63 30.51
CA LEU A 239 6.67 12.07 30.33
C LEU A 239 5.19 12.44 30.30
N SER A 240 4.37 11.66 29.57
CA SER A 240 2.92 11.86 29.49
C SER A 240 2.23 11.69 30.84
N MET A 241 2.66 10.69 31.64
CA MET A 241 2.05 10.43 32.95
C MET A 241 2.46 11.47 33.98
N VAL A 242 3.76 11.76 34.11
CA VAL A 242 4.26 12.78 35.06
C VAL A 242 3.68 14.15 34.73
N GLY A 243 3.75 14.57 33.46
CA GLY A 243 3.20 15.85 33.02
C GLY A 243 1.69 15.95 33.20
N GLY A 244 0.95 14.86 32.94
CA GLY A 244 -0.49 14.79 33.17
C GLY A 244 -0.86 14.87 34.65
N THR A 245 -0.12 14.19 35.52
CA THR A 245 -0.31 14.21 36.99
C THR A 245 -0.03 15.59 37.58
N ILE A 246 1.09 16.22 37.19
CA ILE A 246 1.40 17.60 37.57
C ILE A 246 0.29 18.56 37.10
N GLY A 247 -0.14 18.41 35.84
CA GLY A 247 -1.23 19.19 35.26
C GLY A 247 -2.54 19.07 36.02
N ALA A 248 -2.90 17.85 36.40
CA ALA A 248 -4.13 17.51 37.11
C ALA A 248 -4.14 18.05 38.55
N LEU A 249 -3.03 17.89 39.29
CA LEU A 249 -2.94 18.28 40.70
C LEU A 249 -2.78 19.80 40.87
N ASN A 250 -1.96 20.47 40.06
CA ASN A 250 -1.74 21.92 40.20
C ASN A 250 -2.93 22.76 39.71
N TRP A 251 -3.62 22.34 38.64
CA TRP A 251 -4.63 23.17 37.98
C TRP A 251 -5.99 22.51 37.77
N GLY A 252 -6.14 21.20 38.00
CA GLY A 252 -7.41 20.49 37.83
C GLY A 252 -8.36 20.57 39.03
N LEU A 253 -7.91 21.09 40.18
CA LEU A 253 -8.70 21.27 41.38
C LEU A 253 -8.72 22.75 41.82
N PRO A 254 -9.75 23.18 42.58
CA PRO A 254 -9.81 24.55 43.10
C PRO A 254 -8.55 24.94 43.88
N THR A 255 -8.18 26.21 43.79
CA THR A 255 -7.00 26.73 44.49
C THR A 255 -7.14 26.53 46.00
N GLY A 256 -6.14 25.90 46.63
CA GLY A 256 -6.14 25.60 48.08
C GLY A 256 -6.64 24.21 48.47
N HIS A 257 -7.05 23.37 47.51
CA HIS A 257 -7.39 21.97 47.78
C HIS A 257 -6.19 21.18 48.36
N PRO A 258 -6.35 20.28 49.34
CA PRO A 258 -5.24 19.53 49.94
C PRO A 258 -4.33 18.80 48.93
N ALA A 259 -4.92 18.31 47.82
CA ALA A 259 -4.16 17.68 46.73
C ALA A 259 -3.28 18.64 45.90
N SER A 260 -3.64 19.94 45.83
CA SER A 260 -2.91 20.95 45.04
C SER A 260 -1.82 21.69 45.83
N VAL A 261 -1.77 21.50 47.15
CA VAL A 261 -0.83 22.16 48.08
C VAL A 261 0.18 21.16 48.69
N GLN A 262 0.33 19.98 48.09
CA GLN A 262 1.32 18.99 48.52
C GLN A 262 2.75 19.56 48.40
N ALA A 263 3.59 19.32 49.41
CA ALA A 263 4.94 19.89 49.48
C ALA A 263 5.88 19.34 48.38
N SER A 264 5.64 18.11 47.95
CA SER A 264 6.36 17.39 46.89
C SER A 264 6.02 17.87 45.47
N LEU A 265 4.92 18.60 45.26
CA LEU A 265 4.44 18.99 43.94
C LEU A 265 5.25 20.11 43.25
N PRO A 266 5.64 21.22 43.92
CA PRO A 266 6.53 22.22 43.35
C PRO A 266 7.91 21.69 42.90
N PRO A 267 8.66 20.91 43.70
CA PRO A 267 9.94 20.37 43.26
C PRO A 267 9.79 19.39 42.09
N LEU A 268 8.76 18.54 42.10
CA LEU A 268 8.46 17.65 40.96
C LEU A 268 8.16 18.45 39.68
N THR A 269 7.40 19.55 39.79
CA THR A 269 7.10 20.44 38.66
C THR A 269 8.36 21.07 38.09
N TYR A 270 9.26 21.55 38.95
CA TYR A 270 10.54 22.12 38.55
C TYR A 270 11.44 21.07 37.86
N GLN A 271 11.61 19.89 38.47
CA GLN A 271 12.40 18.78 37.91
C GLN A 271 11.89 18.36 36.52
N PHE A 272 10.57 18.25 36.37
CA PHE A 272 9.97 17.90 35.08
C PHE A 272 10.29 18.98 34.02
N LEU A 273 10.16 20.27 34.35
CA LEU A 273 10.45 21.35 33.42
C LEU A 273 11.94 21.41 33.05
N GLU A 274 12.84 21.25 34.01
CA GLU A 274 14.29 21.16 33.76
C GLU A 274 14.62 20.00 32.81
N PHE A 275 13.97 18.85 33.01
CA PHE A 275 14.14 17.70 32.13
C PHE A 275 13.59 17.97 30.71
N THR A 276 12.47 18.70 30.58
CA THR A 276 11.98 19.11 29.26
C THR A 276 12.94 20.04 28.52
N ASP A 277 13.62 20.97 29.22
CA ASP A 277 14.66 21.82 28.63
C ASP A 277 15.84 20.99 28.11
N GLN A 278 16.29 20.01 28.89
CA GLN A 278 17.38 19.13 28.49
C GLN A 278 17.04 18.29 27.26
N LEU A 279 15.82 17.74 27.20
CA LEU A 279 15.36 16.97 26.05
C LEU A 279 15.21 17.87 24.81
N GLN A 280 14.78 19.11 24.98
CA GLN A 280 14.70 20.08 23.89
C GLN A 280 16.09 20.37 23.30
N ASP A 281 17.10 20.58 24.15
CA ASP A 281 18.49 20.82 23.71
C ASP A 281 19.09 19.58 23.02
N LEU A 282 18.80 18.38 23.55
CA LEU A 282 19.23 17.11 22.95
C LEU A 282 18.64 16.90 21.56
N LEU A 283 17.34 17.21 21.39
CA LEU A 283 16.61 17.06 20.11
C LEU A 283 16.82 18.23 19.15
N ARG A 284 17.35 19.38 19.62
CA ARG A 284 17.59 20.62 18.87
C ARG A 284 16.35 21.14 18.14
N TRP A 285 15.17 21.07 18.77
CA TRP A 285 13.93 21.59 18.17
C TRP A 285 13.65 23.04 18.62
N SER A 286 13.13 23.87 17.71
CA SER A 286 13.00 25.34 17.86
C SER A 286 11.61 25.90 18.22
N ASP A 287 10.53 25.14 18.09
CA ASP A 287 9.16 25.60 18.34
C ASP A 287 8.90 25.90 19.83
N ARG A 288 8.63 27.18 20.14
CA ARG A 288 8.42 27.73 21.50
C ARG A 288 7.14 28.57 21.61
N GLN A 289 6.35 28.70 20.53
CA GLN A 289 5.18 29.58 20.55
C GLN A 289 4.01 28.88 21.25
N VAL A 290 3.81 29.25 22.53
CA VAL A 290 2.62 28.87 23.28
C VAL A 290 1.40 29.53 22.61
N PRO A 291 0.28 28.81 22.43
CA PRO A 291 -0.97 29.39 21.94
C PRO A 291 -1.43 30.57 22.79
N GLU A 292 -2.06 31.56 22.15
CA GLU A 292 -2.59 32.72 22.86
C GLU A 292 -3.72 32.30 23.81
N VAL A 293 -3.74 32.89 25.01
CA VAL A 293 -4.76 32.58 26.02
C VAL A 293 -6.08 33.21 25.57
N VAL A 294 -7.13 32.39 25.49
CA VAL A 294 -8.49 32.84 25.19
C VAL A 294 -8.94 33.92 26.20
N PRO A 295 -9.57 35.02 25.75
CA PRO A 295 -10.15 36.03 26.64
C PRO A 295 -11.16 35.46 27.65
N HIS A 296 -11.28 36.09 28.82
CA HIS A 296 -12.11 35.60 29.92
C HIS A 296 -13.59 35.43 29.55
N ASP A 297 -14.15 36.37 28.82
CA ASP A 297 -15.54 36.36 28.31
C ASP A 297 -15.79 35.18 27.37
N VAL A 298 -14.86 34.92 26.45
CA VAL A 298 -14.94 33.77 25.54
C VAL A 298 -14.79 32.46 26.32
N PHE A 299 -13.90 32.40 27.31
CA PHE A 299 -13.75 31.23 28.17
C PHE A 299 -15.02 30.94 29.00
N ALA A 300 -15.62 31.97 29.59
CA ALA A 300 -16.85 31.85 30.37
C ALA A 300 -18.02 31.37 29.48
N ALA A 301 -18.11 31.84 28.24
CA ALA A 301 -19.09 31.37 27.26
C ALA A 301 -18.91 29.88 26.90
N HIS A 302 -17.68 29.35 26.95
CA HIS A 302 -17.41 27.93 26.73
C HIS A 302 -17.70 27.06 27.97
N ALA A 303 -17.66 27.64 29.18
CA ALA A 303 -17.83 26.92 30.44
C ALA A 303 -19.29 26.89 30.94
N GLY A 304 -20.09 27.92 30.65
CA GLY A 304 -21.53 27.95 30.94
C GLY A 304 -22.30 27.27 29.83
N ASP A 305 -22.84 26.08 30.07
CA ASP A 305 -23.69 25.31 29.12
C ASP A 305 -24.68 26.21 28.37
N GLY A 306 -24.41 26.55 27.10
CA GLY A 306 -25.34 27.43 26.37
C GLY A 306 -24.95 28.04 25.01
N VAL A 307 -23.78 27.78 24.42
CA VAL A 307 -23.49 28.24 23.04
C VAL A 307 -23.04 27.06 22.18
N LEU A 308 -23.94 26.65 21.28
CA LEU A 308 -23.77 25.52 20.36
C LEU A 308 -22.98 25.86 19.08
N ASP A 309 -22.54 27.11 18.88
CA ASP A 309 -22.08 27.58 17.56
C ASP A 309 -20.73 28.33 17.48
N SER A 310 -19.90 28.32 18.53
CA SER A 310 -18.51 28.82 18.38
C SER A 310 -17.53 27.65 18.20
N PRO A 311 -16.57 27.72 17.26
CA PRO A 311 -15.55 26.68 17.07
C PRO A 311 -14.76 26.56 18.37
N ARG A 312 -15.05 25.52 19.15
CA ARG A 312 -14.55 25.39 20.52
C ARG A 312 -13.03 25.38 20.52
N ASP A 313 -12.44 26.31 21.26
CA ASP A 313 -10.99 26.27 21.51
C ASP A 313 -10.66 24.91 22.16
N ARG A 314 -9.75 24.18 21.51
CA ARG A 314 -9.35 22.83 21.91
C ARG A 314 -8.74 22.79 23.30
N TRP A 315 -7.96 23.80 23.67
CA TRP A 315 -7.27 23.85 24.96
C TRP A 315 -8.24 24.13 26.09
N VAL A 316 -9.20 25.04 25.88
CA VAL A 316 -10.31 25.29 26.82
C VAL A 316 -11.08 24.00 27.08
N THR A 317 -11.46 23.30 26.02
CA THR A 317 -12.19 22.04 26.10
C THR A 317 -11.41 20.96 26.87
N THR A 318 -10.09 20.88 26.62
CA THR A 318 -9.20 19.94 27.30
C THR A 318 -9.08 20.27 28.80
N PHE A 319 -8.96 21.55 29.15
CA PHE A 319 -8.89 22.02 30.52
C PHE A 319 -10.18 21.79 31.31
N LEU A 320 -11.34 22.10 30.72
CA LEU A 320 -12.64 21.84 31.35
C LEU A 320 -12.86 20.34 31.56
N GLY A 321 -12.45 19.51 30.60
CA GLY A 321 -12.47 18.05 30.75
C GLY A 321 -11.56 17.53 31.87
N LEU A 322 -10.38 18.13 32.04
CA LEU A 322 -9.47 17.84 33.16
C LEU A 322 -10.11 18.20 34.51
N ASN A 323 -10.67 19.41 34.62
CA ASN A 323 -11.39 19.87 35.81
C ASN A 323 -12.54 18.94 36.18
N ALA A 324 -13.37 18.56 35.21
CA ALA A 324 -14.50 17.68 35.46
C ALA A 324 -14.07 16.29 35.97
N GLN A 325 -12.93 15.76 35.50
CA GLN A 325 -12.42 14.47 35.97
C GLN A 325 -11.86 14.54 37.39
N MET A 326 -11.07 15.57 37.67
CA MET A 326 -10.51 15.78 39.02
C MET A 326 -11.59 16.12 40.04
N ALA A 327 -12.59 16.91 39.66
CA ALA A 327 -13.78 17.20 40.46
C ALA A 327 -14.54 15.92 40.83
N ARG A 328 -14.70 14.97 39.89
CA ARG A 328 -15.31 13.66 40.17
C ARG A 328 -14.50 12.82 41.14
N LEU A 329 -13.17 12.84 41.06
CA LEU A 329 -12.30 12.11 41.99
C LEU A 329 -12.28 12.73 43.38
N ALA A 330 -12.26 14.06 43.47
CA ALA A 330 -12.22 14.81 44.72
C ALA A 330 -13.60 15.05 45.36
N GLY A 331 -14.70 14.73 44.67
CA GLY A 331 -16.06 15.00 45.16
C GLY A 331 -16.39 16.50 45.27
N VAL A 332 -15.80 17.34 44.41
CA VAL A 332 -15.95 18.81 44.43
C VAL A 332 -16.74 19.29 43.21
N GLU A 333 -17.37 20.45 43.30
CA GLU A 333 -18.04 21.08 42.16
C GLU A 333 -17.02 21.77 41.22
N PRO A 334 -16.96 21.40 39.91
CA PRO A 334 -15.84 21.77 39.03
C PRO A 334 -15.77 23.26 38.66
N LEU A 335 -16.88 24.00 38.72
CA LEU A 335 -17.02 25.37 38.20
C LEU A 335 -17.56 26.36 39.25
N ALA A 336 -17.32 26.10 40.55
CA ALA A 336 -17.86 26.93 41.64
C ALA A 336 -17.39 28.40 41.61
N ASP A 337 -16.17 28.67 41.14
CA ASP A 337 -15.59 30.01 40.98
C ASP A 337 -14.97 30.15 39.58
N MET A 338 -15.63 30.90 38.69
CA MET A 338 -15.18 31.06 37.31
C MET A 338 -13.88 31.86 37.17
N ASP A 339 -13.64 32.84 38.05
CA ASP A 339 -12.40 33.63 38.04
C ASP A 339 -11.21 32.75 38.44
N ASP A 340 -11.40 31.88 39.43
CA ASP A 340 -10.39 30.87 39.79
C ASP A 340 -10.12 29.90 38.65
N VAL A 341 -11.17 29.36 38.03
CA VAL A 341 -11.04 28.42 36.90
C VAL A 341 -10.27 29.08 35.74
N TYR A 342 -10.55 30.35 35.41
CA TYR A 342 -9.82 31.07 34.36
C TYR A 342 -8.35 31.35 34.73
N ARG A 343 -8.09 31.74 35.98
CA ARG A 343 -6.70 31.90 36.49
C ARG A 343 -5.93 30.59 36.40
N ARG A 344 -6.57 29.45 36.70
CA ARG A 344 -5.96 28.12 36.57
C ARG A 344 -5.72 27.77 35.09
N TYR A 345 -6.67 28.04 34.21
CA TYR A 345 -6.53 27.84 32.75
C TYR A 345 -5.33 28.59 32.16
N SER A 346 -5.24 29.90 32.43
CA SER A 346 -4.18 30.77 31.88
C SER A 346 -2.77 30.36 32.32
N ARG A 347 -2.64 29.77 33.52
CA ARG A 347 -1.36 29.21 34.02
C ARG A 347 -1.10 27.80 33.54
N TRP A 348 -2.15 27.01 33.33
CA TRP A 348 -2.05 25.63 32.85
C TRP A 348 -1.62 25.56 31.38
N LEU A 349 -2.13 26.44 30.52
CA LEU A 349 -1.91 26.37 29.07
C LEU A 349 -0.42 26.32 28.67
N PRO A 350 0.47 27.22 29.15
CA PRO A 350 1.89 27.16 28.82
C PRO A 350 2.57 25.86 29.25
N PHE A 351 2.22 25.37 30.45
CA PHE A 351 2.75 24.11 30.98
C PHE A 351 2.27 22.92 30.14
N ALA A 352 0.96 22.83 29.88
CA ALA A 352 0.35 21.73 29.17
C ALA A 352 0.85 21.65 27.71
N TYR A 353 0.97 22.81 27.04
CA TYR A 353 1.53 22.90 25.71
C TYR A 353 2.96 22.36 25.67
N ARG A 354 3.82 22.83 26.59
CA ARG A 354 5.23 22.42 26.66
C ARG A 354 5.41 20.94 27.00
N SER A 355 4.62 20.43 27.94
CA SER A 355 4.61 19.02 28.31
C SER A 355 4.20 18.13 27.12
N GLN A 356 3.13 18.53 26.41
CA GLN A 356 2.63 17.80 25.25
C GLN A 356 3.60 17.86 24.07
N SER A 357 4.16 19.03 23.75
CA SER A 357 5.12 19.18 22.64
C SER A 357 6.39 18.36 22.88
N THR A 358 6.90 18.35 24.11
CA THR A 358 8.06 17.53 24.51
C THR A 358 7.77 16.05 24.36
N THR A 359 6.64 15.61 24.89
CA THR A 359 6.22 14.21 24.78
C THR A 359 6.08 13.79 23.32
N LEU A 360 5.49 14.65 22.47
CA LEU A 360 5.32 14.37 21.04
C LEU A 360 6.65 14.32 20.28
N ALA A 361 7.58 15.22 20.57
CA ALA A 361 8.89 15.24 19.92
C ALA A 361 9.75 14.03 20.31
N VAL A 362 9.72 13.62 21.58
CA VAL A 362 10.41 12.41 22.05
C VAL A 362 9.74 11.15 21.50
N SER A 363 8.40 11.12 21.48
CA SER A 363 7.63 10.03 20.84
C SER A 363 7.97 9.89 19.37
N ASP A 364 8.17 11.01 18.68
CA ASP A 364 8.65 11.02 17.32
C ASP A 364 10.07 10.45 17.24
N ASP A 365 11.07 11.01 17.93
CA ASP A 365 12.46 10.56 17.77
C ASP A 365 12.63 9.06 18.05
N LEU A 366 11.93 8.57 19.09
CA LEU A 366 11.94 7.18 19.55
C LEU A 366 10.98 6.25 18.79
N ASP A 367 10.25 6.73 17.78
CA ASP A 367 9.32 5.92 16.97
C ASP A 367 8.24 5.21 17.82
N TYR A 368 7.74 5.89 18.86
CA TYR A 368 6.80 5.37 19.86
C TYR A 368 5.32 5.47 19.39
N GLN A 369 4.54 4.39 19.57
CA GLN A 369 3.28 4.14 18.83
C GLN A 369 2.23 3.48 19.71
N PRO A 370 1.73 4.18 20.74
CA PRO A 370 0.88 3.54 21.73
C PRO A 370 -0.44 3.08 21.11
N LEU A 371 -0.95 1.95 21.58
CA LEU A 371 -2.33 1.52 21.32
C LEU A 371 -3.10 1.47 22.63
N ILE A 372 -4.19 2.21 22.72
CA ILE A 372 -5.07 2.22 23.89
C ILE A 372 -6.38 1.53 23.52
N VAL A 373 -6.63 0.36 24.10
CA VAL A 373 -7.80 -0.48 23.76
C VAL A 373 -8.93 -0.33 24.79
N THR A 374 -8.60 -0.14 26.08
CA THR A 374 -9.59 0.02 27.15
C THR A 374 -9.04 0.91 28.26
N ASP A 375 -9.93 1.70 28.86
CA ASP A 375 -9.67 2.53 30.04
C ASP A 375 -9.98 1.77 31.37
N MET A 376 -10.50 0.53 31.29
CA MET A 376 -10.86 -0.27 32.46
C MET A 376 -9.70 -1.14 32.94
N PRO A 377 -9.49 -1.29 34.27
CA PRO A 377 -8.47 -2.19 34.81
C PRO A 377 -8.70 -3.64 34.35
N VAL A 378 -7.63 -4.35 33.95
CA VAL A 378 -7.69 -5.78 33.56
C VAL A 378 -8.44 -6.66 34.57
N SER A 379 -8.37 -6.35 35.87
CA SER A 379 -9.09 -7.07 36.93
C SER A 379 -10.62 -6.99 36.84
N VAL A 380 -11.16 -6.05 36.07
CA VAL A 380 -12.60 -5.77 35.91
C VAL A 380 -13.11 -6.19 34.52
N LEU A 381 -12.22 -6.56 33.60
CA LEU A 381 -12.58 -6.97 32.24
C LEU A 381 -13.30 -8.33 32.26
N ARG A 382 -14.53 -8.38 31.73
CA ARG A 382 -15.28 -9.63 31.52
C ARG A 382 -14.81 -10.35 30.25
N GLU A 383 -14.95 -11.68 30.21
CA GLU A 383 -14.43 -12.65 29.21
C GLU A 383 -14.75 -12.41 27.71
N HIS A 384 -15.42 -11.32 27.32
CA HIS A 384 -16.08 -11.22 26.01
C HIS A 384 -15.25 -10.57 24.88
N SER A 385 -13.97 -10.24 25.08
CA SER A 385 -13.16 -9.64 24.00
C SER A 385 -11.80 -10.34 23.81
N PRO A 386 -11.64 -11.20 22.78
CA PRO A 386 -10.41 -11.97 22.55
C PRO A 386 -9.20 -11.09 22.22
N VAL A 387 -9.44 -9.94 21.59
CA VAL A 387 -8.43 -8.90 21.33
C VAL A 387 -7.88 -8.37 22.65
N VAL A 388 -8.74 -8.24 23.67
CA VAL A 388 -8.46 -7.82 25.04
C VAL A 388 -7.83 -8.92 25.90
N LEU A 389 -7.78 -10.17 25.42
CA LEU A 389 -7.07 -11.27 26.09
C LEU A 389 -5.71 -11.59 25.45
N GLU A 390 -5.54 -11.49 24.13
CA GLU A 390 -4.28 -11.82 23.43
C GLU A 390 -3.08 -10.90 23.74
N SER A 391 -3.33 -9.67 24.20
CA SER A 391 -2.30 -8.68 24.54
C SER A 391 -2.25 -8.32 26.02
N VAL A 392 -2.94 -9.08 26.89
CA VAL A 392 -2.69 -9.06 28.34
C VAL A 392 -1.52 -10.01 28.62
N GLU A 393 -0.46 -9.50 29.27
CA GLU A 393 0.58 -10.38 29.82
C GLU A 393 -0.07 -11.39 30.77
N VAL A 394 0.37 -12.64 30.70
CA VAL A 394 -0.01 -13.71 31.62
C VAL A 394 0.17 -13.19 33.06
N VAL A 395 -0.93 -12.79 33.70
CA VAL A 395 -0.93 -12.48 35.13
C VAL A 395 -0.62 -13.79 35.85
N PRO A 396 0.42 -13.88 36.69
CA PRO A 396 0.71 -15.09 37.45
C PRO A 396 -0.52 -15.49 38.27
N GLY A 397 -1.10 -16.66 37.97
CA GLY A 397 -2.31 -17.17 38.62
C GLY A 397 -3.60 -17.07 37.80
N VAL A 398 -3.63 -16.30 36.70
CA VAL A 398 -4.74 -16.30 35.74
C VAL A 398 -4.31 -17.15 34.55
N THR A 399 -4.81 -18.38 34.49
CA THR A 399 -4.50 -19.32 33.41
C THR A 399 -5.12 -18.87 32.10
N PRO A 400 -4.34 -18.53 31.05
CA PRO A 400 -4.87 -18.08 29.75
C PRO A 400 -5.62 -19.19 28.98
N TRP A 401 -5.61 -20.42 29.47
CA TRP A 401 -6.09 -21.61 28.76
C TRP A 401 -7.58 -21.91 28.96
N ALA A 402 -8.31 -21.13 29.76
CA ALA A 402 -9.74 -21.35 29.97
C ALA A 402 -10.63 -20.76 28.84
N VAL A 403 -10.18 -19.73 28.11
CA VAL A 403 -10.98 -19.07 27.05
C VAL A 403 -10.86 -19.76 25.68
N ARG A 404 -10.37 -21.00 25.64
CA ARG A 404 -10.22 -21.76 24.38
C ARG A 404 -10.52 -23.25 24.53
N GLN A 405 -11.64 -23.60 25.15
CA GLN A 405 -12.10 -25.01 25.16
C GLN A 405 -13.38 -25.34 24.40
N ASP A 406 -14.25 -24.39 24.06
CA ASP A 406 -15.41 -24.67 23.21
C ASP A 406 -15.29 -23.98 21.85
N GLY A 407 -14.52 -24.60 20.95
CA GLY A 407 -14.35 -24.09 19.58
C GLY A 407 -13.07 -24.57 18.91
N THR A 408 -12.89 -25.89 18.83
CA THR A 408 -11.81 -26.59 18.10
C THR A 408 -10.38 -26.32 18.59
N LYS A 409 -9.79 -27.36 19.18
CA LYS A 409 -8.35 -27.58 19.15
C LYS A 409 -7.89 -27.44 17.69
N GLU A 410 -7.27 -26.33 17.33
CA GLU A 410 -6.25 -26.33 16.28
C GLU A 410 -5.12 -27.23 16.77
N ALA A 411 -5.32 -28.53 16.57
CA ALA A 411 -4.22 -29.40 16.24
C ALA A 411 -3.36 -28.65 15.23
N LEU A 412 -2.04 -28.65 15.40
CA LEU A 412 -1.12 -28.37 14.31
C LEU A 412 -1.52 -29.27 13.13
N ARG A 413 -2.41 -28.78 12.27
CA ARG A 413 -2.77 -29.44 11.04
C ARG A 413 -1.55 -29.27 10.13
N PRO A 414 -1.13 -30.31 9.40
CA PRO A 414 -0.04 -30.21 8.41
C PRO A 414 -0.32 -29.17 7.30
N ASP A 415 -1.51 -28.57 7.28
CA ASP A 415 -1.97 -27.60 6.29
C ASP A 415 -1.69 -26.13 6.61
N LEU A 416 -0.95 -25.79 7.67
CA LEU A 416 -0.66 -24.37 8.00
C LEU A 416 0.11 -23.67 6.86
N GLY A 417 1.00 -24.41 6.20
CA GLY A 417 1.66 -23.95 4.97
C GLY A 417 0.68 -23.77 3.80
N LEU A 418 -0.26 -24.69 3.64
CA LEU A 418 -1.29 -24.65 2.59
C LEU A 418 -2.30 -23.53 2.81
N HIS A 419 -2.71 -23.26 4.05
CA HIS A 419 -3.57 -22.11 4.39
C HIS A 419 -2.86 -20.79 4.12
N LEU A 420 -1.62 -20.61 4.58
CA LEU A 420 -0.81 -19.42 4.28
C LEU A 420 -0.55 -19.24 2.78
N LEU A 421 -0.31 -20.33 2.06
CA LEU A 421 -0.19 -20.32 0.60
C LEU A 421 -1.50 -19.95 -0.08
N ARG A 422 -2.64 -20.43 0.43
CA ARG A 422 -3.98 -20.15 -0.12
C ARG A 422 -4.41 -18.71 0.12
N GLU A 423 -4.14 -18.18 1.31
CA GLU A 423 -4.34 -16.75 1.64
C GLU A 423 -3.48 -15.85 0.75
N ARG A 424 -2.17 -16.16 0.63
CA ARG A 424 -1.28 -15.40 -0.27
C ARG A 424 -1.67 -15.55 -1.73
N ALA A 425 -2.09 -16.73 -2.16
CA ALA A 425 -2.53 -16.97 -3.53
C ALA A 425 -3.82 -16.21 -3.85
N GLY A 426 -4.77 -16.12 -2.90
CA GLY A 426 -5.99 -15.32 -3.03
C GLY A 426 -5.72 -13.81 -3.16
N GLN A 427 -4.69 -13.30 -2.47
CA GLN A 427 -4.26 -11.90 -2.59
C GLN A 427 -3.61 -11.57 -3.94
N VAL A 428 -2.93 -12.54 -4.57
CA VAL A 428 -2.25 -12.35 -5.87
C VAL A 428 -3.19 -12.61 -7.05
N ASP A 429 -4.15 -13.52 -6.90
CA ASP A 429 -5.10 -13.93 -7.93
C ASP A 429 -6.49 -14.22 -7.31
N PRO A 430 -7.35 -13.19 -7.19
CA PRO A 430 -8.69 -13.32 -6.64
C PRO A 430 -9.50 -14.39 -7.39
N GLY A 431 -10.12 -15.32 -6.66
CA GLY A 431 -10.89 -16.42 -7.26
C GLY A 431 -10.07 -17.43 -8.09
N HIS A 432 -8.74 -17.38 -8.00
CA HIS A 432 -7.80 -18.25 -8.72
C HIS A 432 -8.04 -18.30 -10.24
N VAL A 433 -8.53 -17.21 -10.84
CA VAL A 433 -8.93 -17.20 -12.25
C VAL A 433 -7.71 -17.36 -13.16
N ARG A 434 -6.61 -16.68 -12.86
CA ARG A 434 -5.37 -16.79 -13.65
C ARG A 434 -4.72 -18.15 -13.46
N LEU A 435 -4.71 -18.67 -12.24
CA LEU A 435 -4.20 -20.00 -11.89
C LEU A 435 -4.98 -21.09 -12.62
N ARG A 436 -6.32 -21.03 -12.60
CA ARG A 436 -7.18 -21.97 -13.33
C ARG A 436 -7.00 -21.88 -14.83
N ALA A 437 -6.94 -20.66 -15.40
CA ALA A 437 -6.70 -20.48 -16.82
C ALA A 437 -5.34 -21.08 -17.27
N ALA A 438 -4.28 -20.83 -16.50
CA ALA A 438 -2.96 -21.39 -16.77
C ALA A 438 -2.92 -22.92 -16.61
N THR A 439 -3.57 -23.45 -15.59
CA THR A 439 -3.66 -24.90 -15.34
C THR A 439 -4.46 -25.59 -16.45
N ARG A 440 -5.58 -25.01 -16.90
CA ARG A 440 -6.36 -25.54 -18.04
C ARG A 440 -5.52 -25.58 -19.31
N ALA A 441 -4.80 -24.50 -19.62
CA ALA A 441 -3.96 -24.45 -20.81
C ALA A 441 -2.82 -25.48 -20.74
N LEU A 442 -2.21 -25.67 -19.56
CA LEU A 442 -1.17 -26.66 -19.35
C LEU A 442 -1.69 -28.10 -19.49
N LEU A 443 -2.83 -28.42 -18.86
CA LEU A 443 -3.45 -29.74 -18.95
C LEU A 443 -3.95 -30.03 -20.36
N ALA A 444 -4.55 -29.06 -21.05
CA ALA A 444 -5.03 -29.23 -22.41
C ALA A 444 -3.85 -29.47 -23.38
N SER A 445 -2.79 -28.68 -23.26
CA SER A 445 -1.59 -28.82 -24.08
C SER A 445 -0.85 -30.13 -23.79
N GLY A 446 -0.60 -30.44 -22.51
CA GLY A 446 0.06 -31.66 -22.08
C GLY A 446 -0.73 -32.93 -22.42
N GLY A 447 -2.05 -32.91 -22.21
CA GLY A 447 -2.96 -33.99 -22.61
C GLY A 447 -2.94 -34.23 -24.11
N THR A 448 -2.91 -33.16 -24.91
CA THR A 448 -2.82 -33.24 -26.38
C THR A 448 -1.51 -33.87 -26.82
N VAL A 449 -0.38 -33.38 -26.30
CA VAL A 449 0.95 -33.89 -26.63
C VAL A 449 1.07 -35.36 -26.22
N ALA A 450 0.63 -35.73 -25.01
CA ALA A 450 0.67 -37.11 -24.54
C ALA A 450 -0.21 -38.05 -25.39
N THR A 451 -1.42 -37.62 -25.74
CA THR A 451 -2.34 -38.42 -26.58
C THR A 451 -1.75 -38.64 -27.97
N LEU A 452 -1.27 -37.57 -28.61
CA LEU A 452 -0.69 -37.65 -29.95
C LEU A 452 0.62 -38.44 -29.96
N PHE A 453 1.47 -38.30 -28.94
CA PHE A 453 2.69 -39.08 -28.81
C PHE A 453 2.39 -40.58 -28.76
N VAL A 454 1.45 -41.02 -27.92
CA VAL A 454 1.05 -42.45 -27.82
C VAL A 454 0.43 -42.96 -29.13
N VAL A 455 -0.43 -42.16 -29.77
CA VAL A 455 -1.10 -42.55 -31.02
C VAL A 455 -0.10 -42.68 -32.17
N PHE A 456 0.85 -41.76 -32.30
CA PHE A 456 1.81 -41.77 -33.39
C PHE A 456 2.97 -42.76 -33.16
N ASP A 457 3.38 -42.99 -31.91
CA ASP A 457 4.30 -44.07 -31.54
C ASP A 457 3.73 -45.44 -31.96
N ALA A 458 2.42 -45.65 -31.73
CA ALA A 458 1.73 -46.86 -32.18
C ALA A 458 1.60 -46.99 -33.71
N LEU A 459 1.67 -45.89 -34.46
CA LEU A 459 1.60 -45.85 -35.92
C LEU A 459 2.99 -45.94 -36.59
N GLY A 460 4.08 -45.83 -35.82
CA GLY A 460 5.47 -45.93 -36.32
C GLY A 460 5.89 -44.78 -37.23
N ASP A 461 5.32 -43.59 -37.05
CA ASP A 461 5.45 -42.47 -37.98
C ASP A 461 6.37 -41.36 -37.43
N ASP A 462 7.43 -41.00 -38.16
CA ASP A 462 8.46 -40.03 -37.72
C ASP A 462 7.92 -38.58 -37.62
N GLN A 463 6.75 -38.29 -38.20
CA GLN A 463 6.09 -36.98 -38.13
C GLN A 463 5.35 -36.72 -36.80
N ALA A 464 5.39 -37.67 -35.85
CA ALA A 464 4.67 -37.64 -34.58
C ALA A 464 4.85 -36.36 -33.76
N VAL A 465 6.10 -35.92 -33.61
CA VAL A 465 6.44 -34.89 -32.61
C VAL A 465 6.09 -33.47 -33.06
N PRO A 466 6.39 -33.03 -34.31
CA PRO A 466 5.93 -31.74 -34.81
C PRO A 466 4.40 -31.57 -34.76
N ALA A 467 3.65 -32.61 -35.11
CA ALA A 467 2.19 -32.62 -35.03
C ALA A 467 1.71 -32.52 -33.57
N ALA A 468 2.35 -33.24 -32.63
CA ALA A 468 2.04 -33.16 -31.21
C ALA A 468 2.27 -31.76 -30.62
N ILE A 469 3.40 -31.12 -30.94
CA ILE A 469 3.71 -29.75 -30.51
C ILE A 469 2.69 -28.76 -31.08
N PHE A 470 2.33 -28.90 -32.35
CA PHE A 470 1.30 -28.07 -32.99
C PHE A 470 -0.07 -28.23 -32.33
N GLY A 471 -0.51 -29.47 -32.08
CA GLY A 471 -1.76 -29.77 -31.37
C GLY A 471 -1.76 -29.17 -29.95
N GLY A 472 -0.65 -29.31 -29.21
CA GLY A 472 -0.48 -28.72 -27.89
C GLY A 472 -0.56 -27.19 -27.90
N PHE A 473 -0.01 -26.53 -28.92
CA PHE A 473 -0.11 -25.08 -29.10
C PHE A 473 -1.54 -24.65 -29.47
N ALA A 474 -2.20 -25.39 -30.38
CA ALA A 474 -3.60 -25.16 -30.72
C ALA A 474 -4.51 -25.30 -29.48
N ALA A 475 -4.27 -26.29 -28.62
CA ALA A 475 -4.98 -26.47 -27.36
C ALA A 475 -4.81 -25.26 -26.42
N MET A 476 -3.57 -24.76 -26.28
CA MET A 476 -3.24 -23.58 -25.47
C MET A 476 -3.98 -22.32 -25.98
N LEU A 477 -4.02 -22.09 -27.29
CA LEU A 477 -4.70 -20.95 -27.88
C LEU A 477 -6.23 -21.05 -27.72
N SER A 478 -6.78 -22.24 -27.97
CA SER A 478 -8.22 -22.51 -27.86
C SER A 478 -8.75 -22.39 -26.44
N THR A 479 -7.91 -22.65 -25.42
CA THR A 479 -8.29 -22.45 -24.01
C THR A 479 -8.63 -20.97 -23.72
N GLY A 480 -8.01 -20.04 -24.46
CA GLY A 480 -8.30 -18.60 -24.35
C GLY A 480 -9.72 -18.20 -24.78
N LEU A 481 -10.40 -19.01 -25.59
CA LEU A 481 -11.77 -18.77 -26.06
C LEU A 481 -12.83 -19.02 -24.97
N ALA A 482 -12.47 -19.71 -23.88
CA ALA A 482 -13.37 -19.99 -22.75
C ALA A 482 -13.74 -18.73 -21.93
N ASN A 483 -13.10 -17.58 -22.19
CA ASN A 483 -13.29 -16.34 -21.42
C ASN A 483 -14.43 -15.42 -21.93
N ALA A 484 -15.24 -15.82 -22.92
CA ALA A 484 -16.33 -14.99 -23.46
C ALA A 484 -17.46 -14.71 -22.44
N PRO A 485 -18.46 -13.83 -22.68
CA PRO A 485 -19.47 -13.50 -21.66
C PRO A 485 -20.49 -14.62 -21.40
N GLY A 486 -21.08 -15.28 -22.41
CA GLY A 486 -22.15 -16.29 -22.21
C GLY A 486 -21.71 -17.77 -22.19
N LEU A 487 -22.34 -18.61 -21.36
CA LEU A 487 -21.98 -20.05 -21.24
C LEU A 487 -22.27 -20.86 -22.51
N ARG A 488 -23.42 -20.64 -23.16
CA ARG A 488 -23.79 -21.33 -24.41
C ARG A 488 -22.93 -20.87 -25.58
N GLU A 489 -22.70 -19.57 -25.70
CA GLU A 489 -21.84 -18.97 -26.72
C GLU A 489 -20.38 -19.42 -26.61
N ARG A 490 -19.84 -19.53 -25.39
CA ARG A 490 -18.48 -20.08 -25.17
C ARG A 490 -18.36 -21.52 -25.65
N ARG A 491 -19.31 -22.40 -25.28
CA ARG A 491 -19.30 -23.82 -25.68
C ARG A 491 -19.39 -23.94 -27.20
N LEU A 492 -20.32 -23.21 -27.82
CA LEU A 492 -20.43 -23.14 -29.27
C LEU A 492 -19.14 -22.62 -29.92
N ALA A 493 -18.56 -21.53 -29.42
CA ALA A 493 -17.36 -20.95 -29.98
C ALA A 493 -16.13 -21.84 -29.87
N SER A 494 -15.98 -22.56 -28.75
CA SER A 494 -14.88 -23.51 -28.55
C SER A 494 -14.94 -24.67 -29.53
N LEU A 495 -16.14 -25.11 -29.93
CA LEU A 495 -16.34 -26.14 -30.95
C LEU A 495 -16.19 -25.57 -32.37
N VAL A 496 -16.74 -24.38 -32.63
CA VAL A 496 -16.67 -23.70 -33.94
C VAL A 496 -15.25 -23.24 -34.27
N ALA A 497 -14.37 -23.06 -33.27
CA ALA A 497 -12.97 -22.66 -33.46
C ALA A 497 -12.15 -23.60 -34.34
N ILE A 498 -12.58 -24.86 -34.51
CA ILE A 498 -11.87 -25.81 -35.37
C ILE A 498 -12.01 -25.49 -36.87
N LEU A 499 -13.16 -24.96 -37.28
CA LEU A 499 -13.45 -24.65 -38.68
C LEU A 499 -12.46 -23.64 -39.28
N PRO A 500 -12.21 -22.46 -38.64
CA PRO A 500 -11.23 -21.53 -39.17
C PRO A 500 -9.81 -22.07 -39.07
N VAL A 501 -9.49 -22.91 -38.07
CA VAL A 501 -8.18 -23.56 -37.94
C VAL A 501 -7.91 -24.50 -39.13
N TRP A 502 -8.86 -25.37 -39.47
CA TRP A 502 -8.73 -26.26 -40.63
C TRP A 502 -8.69 -25.51 -41.95
N LEU A 503 -9.55 -24.49 -42.12
CA LEU A 503 -9.55 -23.65 -43.32
C LEU A 503 -8.16 -23.03 -43.55
N VAL A 504 -7.57 -22.51 -42.49
CA VAL A 504 -6.27 -21.84 -42.54
C VAL A 504 -5.10 -22.80 -42.74
N LEU A 505 -5.18 -24.02 -42.18
CA LEU A 505 -4.21 -25.09 -42.46
C LEU A 505 -4.24 -25.49 -43.94
N LEU A 506 -5.43 -25.68 -44.49
CA LEU A 506 -5.63 -26.03 -45.90
C LEU A 506 -5.10 -24.90 -46.82
N LEU A 507 -5.46 -23.65 -46.54
CA LEU A 507 -4.99 -22.50 -47.32
C LEU A 507 -3.46 -22.30 -47.17
N GLY A 508 -2.89 -22.56 -46.00
CA GLY A 508 -1.45 -22.53 -45.77
C GLY A 508 -0.70 -23.57 -46.60
N ALA A 509 -1.21 -24.80 -46.66
CA ALA A 509 -0.62 -25.85 -47.47
C ALA A 509 -0.79 -25.61 -48.98
N LEU A 510 -1.95 -25.10 -49.44
CA LEU A 510 -2.17 -24.74 -50.85
C LEU A 510 -1.27 -23.61 -51.34
N THR A 511 -0.93 -22.67 -50.44
CA THR A 511 -0.04 -21.54 -50.77
C THR A 511 1.43 -21.85 -50.51
N SER A 512 1.77 -23.04 -50.03
CA SER A 512 3.15 -23.46 -49.73
C SER A 512 4.10 -23.43 -50.93
N GLY A 513 3.60 -23.48 -52.18
CA GLY A 513 4.43 -23.43 -53.39
C GLY A 513 4.99 -22.03 -53.74
N GLU A 514 4.23 -20.96 -53.47
CA GLU A 514 4.52 -19.60 -53.98
C GLU A 514 4.67 -18.56 -52.86
N PRO A 515 5.84 -17.92 -52.69
CA PRO A 515 6.10 -16.98 -51.58
C PRO A 515 5.13 -15.79 -51.51
N TRP A 516 4.73 -15.27 -52.69
CA TRP A 516 3.83 -14.11 -52.79
C TRP A 516 2.42 -14.42 -52.30
N TRP A 517 1.91 -15.64 -52.56
CA TRP A 517 0.59 -16.03 -52.08
C TRP A 517 0.55 -16.24 -50.57
N ARG A 518 1.62 -16.76 -49.97
CA ARG A 518 1.74 -16.87 -48.51
C ARG A 518 1.71 -15.49 -47.84
N ALA A 519 2.45 -14.53 -48.40
CA ALA A 519 2.49 -13.16 -47.92
C ALA A 519 1.11 -12.48 -48.03
N ALA A 520 0.45 -12.57 -49.18
CA ALA A 520 -0.87 -12.00 -49.41
C ALA A 520 -1.92 -12.61 -48.46
N LEU A 521 -1.91 -13.94 -48.30
CA LEU A 521 -2.83 -14.63 -47.41
C LEU A 521 -2.63 -14.24 -45.94
N LEU A 522 -1.39 -14.02 -45.50
CA LEU A 522 -1.10 -13.56 -44.14
C LEU A 522 -1.70 -12.18 -43.86
N VAL A 523 -1.62 -11.25 -44.81
CA VAL A 523 -2.25 -9.92 -44.69
C VAL A 523 -3.77 -10.05 -44.64
N VAL A 524 -4.37 -10.91 -45.47
CA VAL A 524 -5.82 -11.15 -45.48
C VAL A 524 -6.29 -11.77 -44.17
N VAL A 525 -5.58 -12.75 -43.63
CA VAL A 525 -5.91 -13.38 -42.34
C VAL A 525 -5.74 -12.40 -41.18
N ALA A 526 -4.71 -11.53 -41.20
CA ALA A 526 -4.52 -10.48 -40.21
C ALA A 526 -5.66 -9.43 -40.24
N LEU A 527 -6.07 -9.00 -41.44
CA LEU A 527 -7.20 -8.11 -41.67
C LEU A 527 -8.51 -8.75 -41.18
N ALA A 528 -8.80 -9.99 -41.58
CA ALA A 528 -10.01 -10.71 -41.20
C ALA A 528 -10.07 -10.95 -39.68
N GLY A 529 -8.95 -11.35 -39.08
CA GLY A 529 -8.86 -11.62 -37.64
C GLY A 529 -9.07 -10.37 -36.78
N THR A 530 -8.58 -9.21 -37.22
CA THR A 530 -8.83 -7.94 -36.52
C THR A 530 -10.20 -7.34 -36.82
N GLY A 531 -10.68 -7.50 -38.05
CA GLY A 531 -12.03 -7.10 -38.46
C GLY A 531 -13.13 -7.87 -37.74
N ALA A 532 -12.89 -9.14 -37.39
CA ALA A 532 -13.82 -9.97 -36.62
C ALA A 532 -14.18 -9.36 -35.24
N ARG A 533 -13.35 -8.46 -34.69
CA ARG A 533 -13.64 -7.73 -33.44
C ARG A 533 -14.92 -6.89 -33.52
N ARG A 534 -15.40 -6.55 -34.72
CA ARG A 534 -16.66 -5.81 -34.92
C ARG A 534 -17.90 -6.58 -34.43
N PHE A 535 -17.82 -7.91 -34.42
CA PHE A 535 -18.92 -8.78 -34.00
C PHE A 535 -18.83 -9.16 -32.52
N GLY A 536 -18.05 -8.42 -31.74
CA GLY A 536 -17.87 -8.62 -30.30
C GLY A 536 -16.56 -9.28 -29.91
N PRO A 537 -16.33 -9.45 -28.60
CA PRO A 537 -15.05 -9.91 -28.03
C PRO A 537 -14.73 -11.36 -28.44
N LEU A 538 -15.75 -12.21 -28.58
CA LEU A 538 -15.60 -13.60 -28.96
C LEU A 538 -15.08 -13.76 -30.39
N ALA A 539 -15.69 -13.06 -31.35
CA ALA A 539 -15.25 -13.07 -32.74
C ALA A 539 -13.83 -12.50 -32.89
N GLY A 540 -13.49 -11.49 -32.09
CA GLY A 540 -12.13 -10.98 -31.97
C GLY A 540 -11.12 -12.01 -31.47
N ALA A 541 -11.49 -12.81 -30.46
CA ALA A 541 -10.65 -13.87 -29.92
C ALA A 541 -10.45 -15.02 -30.92
N LEU A 542 -11.53 -15.44 -31.60
CA LEU A 542 -11.48 -16.42 -32.70
C LEU A 542 -10.58 -15.94 -33.84
N GLY A 543 -10.67 -14.66 -34.20
CA GLY A 543 -9.78 -14.04 -35.20
C GLY A 543 -8.31 -14.09 -34.80
N GLY A 544 -8.00 -13.85 -33.52
CA GLY A 544 -6.65 -13.95 -32.98
C GLY A 544 -6.10 -15.38 -32.97
N VAL A 545 -6.92 -16.37 -32.58
CA VAL A 545 -6.54 -17.80 -32.63
C VAL A 545 -6.28 -18.21 -34.08
N THR A 546 -7.18 -17.88 -35.01
CA THR A 546 -7.05 -18.15 -36.45
C THR A 546 -5.74 -17.61 -37.03
N PHE A 547 -5.40 -16.35 -36.71
CA PHE A 547 -4.13 -15.74 -37.14
C PHE A 547 -2.90 -16.46 -36.56
N MET A 548 -2.92 -16.79 -35.27
CA MET A 548 -1.79 -17.49 -34.63
C MET A 548 -1.59 -18.91 -35.16
N THR A 549 -2.68 -19.62 -35.44
CA THR A 549 -2.61 -20.95 -36.04
C THR A 549 -2.07 -20.89 -37.46
N PHE A 550 -2.49 -19.89 -38.27
CA PHE A 550 -1.92 -19.67 -39.61
C PHE A 550 -0.42 -19.39 -39.55
N TYR A 551 -0.04 -18.49 -38.65
CA TYR A 551 1.34 -18.10 -38.44
C TYR A 551 2.22 -19.32 -38.11
N PHE A 552 1.73 -20.22 -37.27
CA PHE A 552 2.46 -21.43 -36.90
C PHE A 552 2.55 -22.44 -38.06
N ALA A 553 1.48 -22.57 -38.85
CA ALA A 553 1.49 -23.38 -40.08
C ALA A 553 2.57 -22.92 -41.08
N LEU A 554 2.79 -21.59 -41.19
CA LEU A 554 3.85 -21.01 -42.03
C LEU A 554 5.26 -21.37 -41.53
N ILE A 555 5.49 -21.39 -40.22
CA ILE A 555 6.80 -21.76 -39.63
C ILE A 555 7.14 -23.23 -39.93
N LEU A 556 6.12 -24.09 -39.90
CA LEU A 556 6.29 -25.53 -40.10
C LEU A 556 6.51 -25.93 -41.57
N ARG A 557 6.16 -25.05 -42.53
CA ARG A 557 6.23 -25.33 -43.99
C ARG A 557 5.47 -26.60 -44.38
N LEU A 558 4.21 -26.69 -43.98
CA LEU A 558 3.35 -27.86 -44.23
C LEU A 558 3.08 -28.08 -45.72
N ASP A 559 3.27 -29.32 -46.19
CA ASP A 559 2.84 -29.76 -47.50
C ASP A 559 1.39 -30.26 -47.48
N LEU A 560 0.76 -30.43 -48.65
CA LEU A 560 -0.63 -30.88 -48.74
C LEU A 560 -0.85 -32.27 -48.11
N SER A 561 0.17 -33.12 -48.11
CA SER A 561 0.17 -34.45 -47.49
C SER A 561 0.09 -34.40 -45.96
N ASP A 562 0.58 -33.33 -45.35
CA ASP A 562 0.68 -33.21 -43.89
C ASP A 562 -0.61 -32.63 -43.29
N VAL A 563 -1.42 -31.93 -44.09
CA VAL A 563 -2.67 -31.28 -43.64
C VAL A 563 -3.58 -32.21 -42.84
N PRO A 564 -3.86 -33.46 -43.25
CA PRO A 564 -4.73 -34.36 -42.49
C PRO A 564 -4.19 -34.64 -41.08
N PHE A 565 -2.88 -34.85 -40.95
CA PHE A 565 -2.20 -35.12 -39.67
C PHE A 565 -2.25 -33.90 -38.74
N PHE A 566 -1.94 -32.71 -39.26
CA PHE A 566 -1.98 -31.48 -38.47
C PHE A 566 -3.42 -31.02 -38.17
N ALA A 567 -4.38 -31.30 -39.05
CA ALA A 567 -5.80 -31.08 -38.80
C ALA A 567 -6.34 -32.01 -37.71
N ALA A 568 -5.91 -33.29 -37.69
CA ALA A 568 -6.22 -34.23 -36.62
C ALA A 568 -5.58 -33.82 -35.29
N ALA A 569 -4.31 -33.37 -35.31
CA ALA A 569 -3.64 -32.84 -34.12
C ALA A 569 -4.35 -31.60 -33.55
N ALA A 570 -4.80 -30.68 -34.41
CA ALA A 570 -5.60 -29.53 -34.00
C ALA A 570 -6.96 -29.97 -33.41
N LEU A 571 -7.63 -30.97 -34.00
CA LEU A 571 -8.88 -31.52 -33.47
C LEU A 571 -8.68 -32.06 -32.05
N VAL A 572 -7.67 -32.90 -31.84
CA VAL A 572 -7.32 -33.43 -30.50
C VAL A 572 -7.03 -32.29 -29.53
N GLY A 573 -6.33 -31.25 -29.99
CA GLY A 573 -6.06 -30.04 -29.20
C GLY A 573 -7.31 -29.27 -28.79
N VAL A 574 -8.26 -29.05 -29.72
CA VAL A 574 -9.53 -28.39 -29.42
C VAL A 574 -10.40 -29.24 -28.49
N VAL A 575 -10.41 -30.56 -28.68
CA VAL A 575 -11.15 -31.50 -27.81
C VAL A 575 -10.57 -31.47 -26.39
N TRP A 576 -9.25 -31.56 -26.22
CA TRP A 576 -8.63 -31.43 -24.90
C TRP A 576 -8.87 -30.06 -24.27
N SER A 577 -8.81 -28.98 -25.05
CA SER A 577 -9.18 -27.64 -24.58
C SER A 577 -10.63 -27.59 -24.09
N TYR A 578 -11.57 -28.23 -24.80
CA TYR A 578 -12.98 -28.33 -24.40
C TYR A 578 -13.14 -29.15 -23.10
N VAL A 579 -12.53 -30.34 -23.05
CA VAL A 579 -12.57 -31.24 -21.88
C VAL A 579 -11.98 -30.54 -20.65
N CYS A 580 -10.80 -29.93 -20.77
CA CYS A 580 -10.17 -29.20 -19.67
C CYS A 580 -11.00 -28.01 -19.20
N SER A 581 -11.62 -27.26 -20.12
CA SER A 581 -12.37 -26.04 -19.79
C SER A 581 -13.77 -26.29 -19.23
N TYR A 582 -14.43 -27.39 -19.63
CA TYR A 582 -15.83 -27.64 -19.29
C TYR A 582 -16.08 -28.91 -18.47
N VAL A 583 -15.16 -29.89 -18.48
CA VAL A 583 -15.33 -31.19 -17.79
C VAL A 583 -14.38 -31.30 -16.59
N LEU A 584 -13.07 -31.13 -16.79
CA LEU A 584 -12.07 -31.30 -15.71
C LEU A 584 -12.05 -30.13 -14.72
N LEU A 585 -12.05 -28.90 -15.24
CA LEU A 585 -12.01 -27.68 -14.44
C LEU A 585 -13.14 -26.74 -14.88
N PRO A 586 -14.41 -27.05 -14.63
CA PRO A 586 -15.53 -26.19 -15.05
C PRO A 586 -15.51 -24.82 -14.35
N ASP A 587 -15.96 -23.78 -15.05
CA ASP A 587 -16.21 -22.46 -14.43
C ASP A 587 -17.39 -22.56 -13.45
N ARG A 588 -17.14 -22.26 -12.18
CA ARG A 588 -18.19 -22.07 -11.16
C ARG A 588 -18.28 -20.59 -10.81
N PRO A 589 -19.08 -19.79 -11.52
CA PRO A 589 -19.07 -18.33 -11.41
C PRO A 589 -19.43 -17.86 -9.99
N LEU A 590 -20.44 -18.47 -9.36
CA LEU A 590 -20.83 -18.14 -7.99
C LEU A 590 -19.69 -18.36 -7.00
N HIS A 591 -18.97 -19.49 -7.12
CA HIS A 591 -17.87 -19.81 -6.21
C HIS A 591 -16.64 -18.92 -6.45
N MET A 592 -16.35 -18.57 -7.71
CA MET A 592 -15.30 -17.59 -8.03
C MET A 592 -15.63 -16.22 -7.46
N LEU A 593 -16.91 -15.85 -7.49
CA LEU A 593 -17.38 -14.58 -6.96
C LEU A 593 -17.37 -14.57 -5.43
N GLN A 594 -17.81 -15.63 -4.76
CA GLN A 594 -17.66 -15.81 -3.30
C GLN A 594 -16.18 -15.71 -2.87
N GLN A 595 -15.28 -16.40 -3.57
CA GLN A 595 -13.83 -16.28 -3.32
C GLN A 595 -13.29 -14.88 -3.58
N GLY A 596 -13.84 -14.17 -4.57
CA GLY A 596 -13.49 -12.78 -4.86
C GLY A 596 -13.94 -11.83 -3.75
N VAL A 597 -15.15 -12.01 -3.22
CA VAL A 597 -15.68 -11.23 -2.09
C VAL A 597 -14.88 -11.56 -0.81
N GLU A 598 -14.55 -12.83 -0.55
CA GLU A 598 -13.72 -13.24 0.59
C GLU A 598 -12.31 -12.64 0.52
N ALA A 599 -11.70 -12.64 -0.67
CA ALA A 599 -10.42 -11.97 -0.88
C ALA A 599 -10.53 -10.45 -0.69
N LEU A 600 -11.64 -9.83 -1.13
CA LEU A 600 -11.89 -8.39 -0.98
C LEU A 600 -12.05 -7.99 0.49
N THR A 601 -12.91 -8.68 1.25
CA THR A 601 -13.13 -8.40 2.68
C THR A 601 -11.85 -8.62 3.48
N HIS A 602 -11.11 -9.70 3.23
CA HIS A 602 -9.82 -9.94 3.88
C HIS A 602 -8.80 -8.85 3.54
N GLN A 603 -8.71 -8.42 2.28
CA GLN A 603 -7.80 -7.35 1.85
C GLN A 603 -8.18 -6.01 2.48
N MET A 604 -9.48 -5.69 2.57
CA MET A 604 -9.98 -4.49 3.25
C MET A 604 -9.60 -4.50 4.73
N THR A 605 -9.85 -5.59 5.46
CA THR A 605 -9.46 -5.73 6.88
C THR A 605 -7.95 -5.64 7.07
N THR A 606 -7.15 -6.26 6.19
CA THR A 606 -5.67 -6.18 6.27
C THR A 606 -5.17 -4.75 6.04
N SER A 607 -5.82 -3.99 5.15
CA SER A 607 -5.44 -2.62 4.81
C SER A 607 -5.65 -1.64 5.98
N VAL A 608 -6.55 -1.95 6.92
CA VAL A 608 -6.74 -1.16 8.15
C VAL A 608 -5.46 -1.11 8.99
N ALA A 609 -4.64 -2.18 9.00
CA ALA A 609 -3.40 -2.21 9.77
C ALA A 609 -2.43 -1.06 9.41
N THR A 610 -2.35 -0.72 8.12
CA THR A 610 -1.54 0.42 7.65
C THR A 610 -2.12 1.76 8.13
N LEU A 611 -3.44 1.88 8.26
CA LEU A 611 -4.11 3.07 8.80
C LEU A 611 -3.95 3.18 10.33
N VAL A 612 -3.95 2.06 11.06
CA VAL A 612 -3.63 2.03 12.50
C VAL A 612 -2.22 2.61 12.72
N ASP A 613 -1.23 2.20 11.91
CA ASP A 613 0.12 2.79 11.94
C ASP A 613 0.09 4.30 11.67
N ALA A 614 -0.59 4.75 10.60
CA ALA A 614 -0.67 6.16 10.24
C ALA A 614 -1.27 7.03 11.37
N VAL A 615 -2.36 6.56 11.98
CA VAL A 615 -3.11 7.26 13.04
C VAL A 615 -2.35 7.25 14.37
N SER A 616 -1.81 6.10 14.79
CA SER A 616 -1.04 6.01 16.04
C SER A 616 0.22 6.89 16.01
N TRP A 617 0.81 7.09 14.83
CA TRP A 617 1.96 7.98 14.65
C TRP A 617 1.57 9.45 14.45
N ALA A 618 0.32 9.71 14.07
CA ALA A 618 -0.13 10.93 13.41
C ALA A 618 0.85 11.40 12.31
N ARG A 619 1.19 10.49 11.39
CA ARG A 619 2.15 10.76 10.31
C ARG A 619 1.69 10.22 8.98
N TRP A 620 1.94 10.99 7.94
CA TRP A 620 1.63 10.65 6.54
C TRP A 620 2.85 10.73 5.62
N ASP A 621 3.96 10.15 6.10
CA ASP A 621 5.26 10.08 5.43
C ASP A 621 5.20 9.34 4.07
N PRO A 622 6.19 9.51 3.17
CA PRO A 622 6.24 8.82 1.89
C PRO A 622 6.10 7.29 2.00
N ASP A 623 6.66 6.69 3.06
CA ASP A 623 6.57 5.24 3.31
C ASP A 623 5.13 4.80 3.61
N ILE A 624 4.43 5.50 4.52
CA ILE A 624 3.02 5.22 4.85
C ILE A 624 2.16 5.48 3.62
N ARG A 625 2.37 6.60 2.93
CA ARG A 625 1.66 6.97 1.70
C ARG A 625 1.81 5.89 0.63
N GLN A 626 3.03 5.36 0.44
CA GLN A 626 3.28 4.29 -0.52
C GLN A 626 2.58 2.99 -0.11
N ARG A 627 2.63 2.60 1.18
CA ARG A 627 1.93 1.41 1.67
C ARG A 627 0.41 1.52 1.50
N VAL A 628 -0.17 2.64 1.94
CA VAL A 628 -1.61 2.93 1.76
C VAL A 628 -1.99 2.93 0.27
N ALA A 629 -1.17 3.52 -0.60
CA ALA A 629 -1.43 3.53 -2.05
C ALA A 629 -1.37 2.11 -2.65
N VAL A 630 -0.42 1.27 -2.22
CA VAL A 630 -0.32 -0.13 -2.64
C VAL A 630 -1.53 -0.93 -2.16
N ASP A 631 -1.93 -0.76 -0.90
CA ASP A 631 -3.08 -1.43 -0.30
C ASP A 631 -4.38 -1.01 -1.00
N MET A 632 -4.58 0.30 -1.21
CA MET A 632 -5.74 0.82 -1.94
C MET A 632 -5.79 0.31 -3.39
N LYS A 633 -4.65 0.26 -4.08
CA LYS A 633 -4.56 -0.30 -5.44
C LYS A 633 -4.90 -1.79 -5.47
N ARG A 634 -4.55 -2.55 -4.43
CA ARG A 634 -4.93 -3.98 -4.30
C ARG A 634 -6.42 -4.15 -4.04
N THR A 635 -6.98 -3.34 -3.13
CA THR A 635 -8.42 -3.32 -2.84
C THR A 635 -9.22 -2.98 -4.09
N HIS A 636 -8.88 -1.87 -4.77
CA HIS A 636 -9.52 -1.46 -6.02
C HIS A 636 -9.43 -2.52 -7.12
N ARG A 637 -8.26 -3.16 -7.30
CA ARG A 637 -8.11 -4.25 -8.28
C ARG A 637 -9.01 -5.44 -7.97
N THR A 638 -9.17 -5.77 -6.70
CA THR A 638 -10.00 -6.91 -6.26
C THR A 638 -11.48 -6.57 -6.38
N ALA A 639 -11.89 -5.35 -6.00
CA ALA A 639 -13.24 -4.83 -6.24
C ALA A 639 -13.58 -4.78 -7.73
N ALA A 640 -12.68 -4.26 -8.57
CA ALA A 640 -12.82 -4.24 -10.02
C ALA A 640 -12.90 -5.65 -10.63
N PHE A 641 -12.21 -6.63 -10.04
CA PHE A 641 -12.35 -8.03 -10.45
C PHE A 641 -13.74 -8.58 -10.12
N VAL A 642 -14.25 -8.36 -8.91
CA VAL A 642 -15.60 -8.78 -8.50
C VAL A 642 -16.65 -8.10 -9.39
N ALA A 643 -16.58 -6.77 -9.55
CA ALA A 643 -17.44 -6.01 -10.44
C ALA A 643 -17.35 -6.48 -11.92
N GLY A 644 -16.15 -6.85 -12.38
CA GLY A 644 -15.93 -7.39 -13.72
C GLY A 644 -16.55 -8.78 -13.94
N GLN A 645 -16.63 -9.61 -12.90
CA GLN A 645 -17.38 -10.88 -12.99
C GLN A 645 -18.89 -10.65 -13.01
N LEU A 646 -19.36 -9.60 -12.32
CA LEU A 646 -20.77 -9.20 -12.27
C LEU A 646 -21.28 -8.56 -13.57
N ALA A 647 -20.41 -7.88 -14.32
CA ALA A 647 -20.74 -7.28 -15.61
C ALA A 647 -20.90 -8.30 -16.77
N ARG A 648 -20.78 -9.60 -16.51
CA ARG A 648 -20.99 -10.62 -17.55
C ARG A 648 -22.48 -10.77 -17.82
N GLU A 649 -22.91 -10.51 -19.05
CA GLU A 649 -24.30 -10.63 -19.49
C GLU A 649 -24.89 -12.01 -19.12
N THR A 650 -25.83 -12.00 -18.18
CA THR A 650 -26.68 -13.13 -17.83
C THR A 650 -28.08 -12.87 -18.34
N SER A 651 -28.71 -13.85 -18.99
CA SER A 651 -30.09 -13.75 -19.48
C SER A 651 -31.14 -13.95 -18.37
N ASP A 652 -30.72 -14.12 -17.11
CA ASP A 652 -31.57 -14.45 -15.98
C ASP A 652 -31.84 -13.19 -15.13
N THR A 653 -33.10 -12.77 -15.07
CA THR A 653 -33.54 -11.54 -14.40
C THR A 653 -33.26 -11.54 -12.90
N GLU A 654 -33.30 -12.69 -12.23
CA GLU A 654 -32.98 -12.81 -10.81
C GLU A 654 -31.47 -12.70 -10.56
N ALA A 655 -30.67 -13.30 -11.45
CA ALA A 655 -29.22 -13.17 -11.41
C ALA A 655 -28.75 -11.72 -11.67
N ILE A 656 -29.44 -10.98 -12.55
CA ILE A 656 -29.17 -9.56 -12.79
C ILE A 656 -29.43 -8.74 -11.52
N ARG A 657 -30.60 -8.93 -10.87
CA ARG A 657 -30.92 -8.25 -9.60
C ARG A 657 -29.87 -8.47 -8.52
N MET A 658 -29.49 -9.73 -8.32
CA MET A 658 -28.49 -10.10 -7.32
C MET A 658 -27.09 -9.55 -7.67
N ALA A 659 -26.77 -9.48 -8.96
CA ALA A 659 -25.51 -8.91 -9.44
C ALA A 659 -25.43 -7.40 -9.22
N GLU A 660 -26.51 -6.66 -9.46
CA GLU A 660 -26.58 -5.22 -9.22
C GLU A 660 -26.53 -4.88 -7.73
N GLY A 661 -27.29 -5.60 -6.90
CA GLY A 661 -27.24 -5.45 -5.44
C GLY A 661 -25.83 -5.68 -4.88
N LEU A 662 -25.15 -6.74 -5.31
CA LEU A 662 -23.76 -7.00 -4.91
C LEU A 662 -22.79 -5.93 -5.44
N ARG A 663 -22.98 -5.44 -6.67
CA ARG A 663 -22.13 -4.38 -7.24
C ARG A 663 -22.21 -3.10 -6.41
N LEU A 664 -23.40 -2.75 -5.93
CA LEU A 664 -23.60 -1.61 -5.04
C LEU A 664 -22.94 -1.82 -3.67
N ARG A 665 -23.02 -3.02 -3.09
CA ARG A 665 -22.31 -3.33 -1.82
C ARG A 665 -20.79 -3.31 -1.95
N VAL A 666 -20.25 -3.81 -3.07
CA VAL A 666 -18.82 -3.72 -3.38
C VAL A 666 -18.40 -2.25 -3.46
N PHE A 667 -19.23 -1.42 -4.08
CA PHE A 667 -19.02 0.02 -4.17
C PHE A 667 -19.08 0.71 -2.81
N ASP A 668 -20.12 0.44 -2.00
CA ASP A 668 -20.26 1.01 -0.65
C ASP A 668 -19.05 0.66 0.23
N ALA A 669 -18.57 -0.58 0.15
CA ALA A 669 -17.38 -1.02 0.89
C ALA A 669 -16.10 -0.34 0.39
N GLU A 670 -15.95 -0.14 -0.92
CA GLU A 670 -14.82 0.61 -1.48
C GLU A 670 -14.86 2.09 -1.08
N LEU A 671 -16.04 2.72 -1.14
CA LEU A 671 -16.25 4.10 -0.70
C LEU A 671 -15.95 4.26 0.79
N ALA A 672 -16.48 3.36 1.63
CA ALA A 672 -16.22 3.40 3.06
C ALA A 672 -14.73 3.24 3.40
N MET A 673 -13.99 2.41 2.64
CA MET A 673 -12.54 2.29 2.77
C MET A 673 -11.80 3.58 2.35
N VAL A 674 -12.25 4.25 1.29
CA VAL A 674 -11.70 5.55 0.86
C VAL A 674 -11.96 6.63 1.92
N ASN A 675 -13.18 6.69 2.46
CA ASN A 675 -13.56 7.62 3.52
C ASN A 675 -12.76 7.36 4.80
N LEU A 676 -12.57 6.10 5.19
CA LEU A 676 -11.73 5.72 6.31
C LEU A 676 -10.27 6.17 6.11
N LYS A 677 -9.72 5.99 4.89
CA LYS A 677 -8.38 6.47 4.53
C LYS A 677 -8.28 8.01 4.60
N ASN A 678 -9.27 8.73 4.08
CA ASN A 678 -9.30 10.20 4.10
C ASN A 678 -9.40 10.72 5.55
N ALA A 679 -10.30 10.16 6.36
CA ALA A 679 -10.44 10.52 7.77
C ALA A 679 -9.17 10.20 8.58
N ALA A 680 -8.53 9.05 8.33
CA ALA A 680 -7.26 8.71 8.94
C ALA A 680 -6.16 9.72 8.57
N ARG A 681 -6.12 10.19 7.31
CA ARG A 681 -5.19 11.24 6.88
C ARG A 681 -5.49 12.59 7.55
N GLY A 682 -6.76 12.98 7.68
CA GLY A 682 -7.15 14.23 8.35
C GLY A 682 -6.64 14.29 9.79
N VAL A 683 -6.73 13.17 10.52
CA VAL A 683 -6.21 13.00 11.89
C VAL A 683 -4.67 13.14 11.97
N THR A 684 -3.92 12.82 10.90
CA THR A 684 -2.46 12.96 10.91
C THR A 684 -1.97 14.40 10.75
N GLY A 685 -2.79 15.30 10.21
CA GLY A 685 -2.44 16.72 10.05
C GLY A 685 -2.66 17.56 11.30
N THR A 686 -3.39 17.03 12.29
CA THR A 686 -3.77 17.77 13.50
C THR A 686 -2.85 17.42 14.68
N THR A 687 -2.62 18.37 15.59
CA THR A 687 -1.70 18.22 16.73
C THR A 687 -2.31 17.38 17.87
N LEU A 688 -2.90 16.21 17.60
CA LEU A 688 -3.57 15.38 18.62
C LEU A 688 -2.62 14.95 19.74
N SER A 689 -3.14 14.80 20.97
CA SER A 689 -2.37 14.26 22.09
C SER A 689 -2.01 12.78 21.86
N LEU A 690 -0.94 12.33 22.52
CA LEU A 690 -0.47 10.94 22.44
C LEU A 690 -1.57 9.93 22.82
N GLN A 691 -2.36 10.26 23.84
CA GLN A 691 -3.49 9.45 24.31
C GLN A 691 -4.61 9.34 23.27
N THR A 692 -4.99 10.44 22.62
CA THR A 692 -6.03 10.42 21.59
C THR A 692 -5.59 9.60 20.36
N ARG A 693 -4.33 9.75 19.93
CA ARG A 693 -3.75 8.93 18.85
C ARG A 693 -3.77 7.44 19.19
N GLY A 694 -3.37 7.10 20.42
CA GLY A 694 -3.36 5.71 20.88
C GLY A 694 -4.76 5.10 20.95
N ARG A 695 -5.76 5.86 21.39
CA ARG A 695 -7.17 5.43 21.42
C ARG A 695 -7.75 5.24 20.03
N LEU A 696 -7.50 6.18 19.10
CA LEU A 696 -7.92 6.05 17.71
C LEU A 696 -7.25 4.83 17.04
N GLY A 697 -5.96 4.60 17.30
CA GLY A 697 -5.26 3.41 16.85
C GLY A 697 -5.86 2.13 17.45
N GLY A 698 -6.12 2.10 18.75
CA GLY A 698 -6.71 0.95 19.43
C GLY A 698 -8.14 0.65 18.99
N MET A 699 -8.94 1.68 18.69
CA MET A 699 -10.26 1.55 18.05
C MET A 699 -10.14 0.85 16.70
N LEU A 700 -9.27 1.34 15.82
CA LEU A 700 -9.09 0.74 14.48
C LEU A 700 -8.57 -0.70 14.58
N GLU A 701 -7.71 -1.00 15.55
CA GLU A 701 -7.22 -2.35 15.79
C GLU A 701 -8.30 -3.29 16.34
N THR A 702 -9.16 -2.79 17.23
CA THR A 702 -10.31 -3.53 17.77
C THR A 702 -11.31 -3.84 16.66
N LEU A 703 -11.62 -2.85 15.83
CA LEU A 703 -12.47 -3.01 14.65
C LEU A 703 -11.87 -4.04 13.68
N ARG A 704 -10.57 -3.93 13.39
CA ARG A 704 -9.86 -4.88 12.51
C ARG A 704 -9.98 -6.30 13.04
N ALA A 705 -9.73 -6.49 14.33
CA ALA A 705 -9.72 -7.80 14.94
C ALA A 705 -11.13 -8.41 15.06
N ASP A 706 -12.16 -7.59 15.36
CA ASP A 706 -13.57 -8.01 15.33
C ASP A 706 -14.01 -8.41 13.90
N LEU A 707 -13.65 -7.63 12.88
CA LEU A 707 -13.87 -8.04 11.47
C LEU A 707 -13.16 -9.36 11.16
N THR A 708 -11.91 -9.52 11.60
CA THR A 708 -11.13 -10.74 11.35
C THR A 708 -11.79 -11.95 11.99
N SER A 709 -12.26 -11.85 13.25
CA SER A 709 -12.92 -12.95 13.95
C SER A 709 -14.27 -13.30 13.33
N ARG A 710 -15.10 -12.30 13.01
CA ARG A 710 -16.43 -12.54 12.41
C ARG A 710 -16.34 -13.14 11.01
N LEU A 711 -15.41 -12.64 10.19
CA LEU A 711 -15.16 -13.20 8.85
C LEU A 711 -14.66 -14.65 8.91
N ALA A 712 -13.88 -15.01 9.93
CA ALA A 712 -13.40 -16.38 10.12
C ALA A 712 -14.50 -17.35 10.58
N GLN A 713 -15.42 -16.90 11.44
CA GLN A 713 -16.50 -17.73 12.00
C GLN A 713 -17.68 -17.94 11.04
N ARG A 714 -17.87 -17.07 10.04
CA ARG A 714 -18.95 -17.15 9.03
C ARG A 714 -20.35 -17.31 9.63
N GLU A 715 -20.62 -16.69 10.78
CA GLU A 715 -21.94 -16.78 11.42
C GLU A 715 -23.01 -16.01 10.61
N PRO A 716 -24.16 -16.64 10.29
CA PRO A 716 -25.26 -15.96 9.60
C PRO A 716 -26.02 -14.99 10.54
N GLY A 717 -26.34 -13.79 10.05
CA GLY A 717 -27.42 -12.96 10.60
C GLY A 717 -27.07 -11.83 11.58
N TRP A 718 -25.96 -11.09 11.41
CA TRP A 718 -25.65 -9.97 12.30
C TRP A 718 -25.82 -8.57 11.68
N THR A 719 -26.80 -7.85 12.20
CA THR A 719 -26.92 -6.38 12.20
C THR A 719 -26.42 -5.75 13.51
N ALA A 720 -25.71 -6.49 14.38
CA ALA A 720 -25.21 -5.83 15.58
C ALA A 720 -24.17 -4.78 15.19
N GLY A 721 -24.34 -3.60 15.77
CA GLY A 721 -23.49 -2.45 15.54
C GLY A 721 -22.00 -2.77 15.79
N PRO A 722 -21.12 -1.84 15.37
CA PRO A 722 -19.69 -1.93 15.68
C PRO A 722 -19.52 -2.22 17.18
N PRO A 723 -18.45 -2.94 17.59
CA PRO A 723 -18.16 -3.16 19.01
C PRO A 723 -18.34 -1.84 19.74
N ALA A 724 -19.07 -1.83 20.85
CA ALA A 724 -19.30 -0.62 21.64
C ALA A 724 -17.93 -0.04 22.00
N LEU A 725 -17.53 0.97 21.24
CA LEU A 725 -16.33 1.72 21.54
C LEU A 725 -16.70 2.49 22.80
N ASP A 726 -15.96 2.29 23.88
CA ASP A 726 -15.98 3.20 25.02
C ASP A 726 -15.55 4.56 24.49
N THR A 727 -16.49 5.32 23.94
CA THR A 727 -16.30 6.71 23.61
C THR A 727 -16.32 7.43 24.95
N PRO A 728 -15.18 7.93 25.45
CA PRO A 728 -15.17 8.63 26.72
C PRO A 728 -16.13 9.82 26.63
N SER A 729 -16.69 10.24 27.75
CA SER A 729 -17.62 11.37 27.88
C SER A 729 -17.02 12.74 27.48
N ARG A 730 -15.84 12.79 26.84
CA ARG A 730 -15.15 14.00 26.37
C ARG A 730 -15.60 14.29 24.93
N PRO A 731 -15.84 15.56 24.54
CA PRO A 731 -15.97 15.93 23.13
C PRO A 731 -14.63 15.69 22.42
N TRP A 732 -14.64 14.87 21.38
CA TRP A 732 -13.48 14.62 20.53
C TRP A 732 -13.34 15.75 19.50
N PRO A 733 -12.11 16.03 19.02
CA PRO A 733 -11.91 16.88 17.85
C PRO A 733 -12.72 16.39 16.64
N THR A 734 -13.17 17.31 15.80
CA THR A 734 -14.01 16.99 14.63
C THR A 734 -13.37 15.96 13.72
N GLU A 735 -12.05 16.02 13.51
CA GLU A 735 -11.31 15.05 12.69
C GLU A 735 -11.29 13.66 13.32
N ALA A 736 -11.19 13.60 14.65
CA ALA A 736 -11.25 12.34 15.38
C ALA A 736 -12.66 11.74 15.32
N LEU A 737 -13.71 12.55 15.45
CA LEU A 737 -15.10 12.12 15.26
C LEU A 737 -15.36 11.63 13.83
N ASN A 738 -14.83 12.32 12.83
CA ASN A 738 -14.92 11.90 11.42
C ASN A 738 -14.25 10.54 11.20
N LEU A 739 -13.11 10.28 11.85
CA LEU A 739 -12.47 8.96 11.82
C LEU A 739 -13.32 7.88 12.50
N VAL A 740 -13.97 8.16 13.63
CA VAL A 740 -14.90 7.22 14.27
C VAL A 740 -16.06 6.90 13.32
N LYS A 741 -16.73 7.92 12.77
CA LYS A 741 -17.86 7.74 11.84
C LYS A 741 -17.45 6.93 10.60
N ALA A 742 -16.30 7.27 10.00
CA ALA A 742 -15.79 6.55 8.84
C ALA A 742 -15.42 5.09 9.17
N ALA A 743 -14.86 4.84 10.35
CA ALA A 743 -14.59 3.49 10.83
C ALA A 743 -15.88 2.66 11.01
N GLN A 744 -16.92 3.25 11.60
CA GLN A 744 -18.21 2.58 11.77
C GLN A 744 -18.88 2.27 10.42
N ALA A 745 -18.86 3.23 9.48
CA ALA A 745 -19.39 3.03 8.12
C ALA A 745 -18.61 1.95 7.35
N PHE A 746 -17.28 1.90 7.52
CA PHE A 746 -16.45 0.84 6.95
C PHE A 746 -16.79 -0.54 7.54
N HIS A 747 -16.92 -0.62 8.86
CA HIS A 747 -17.29 -1.85 9.55
C HIS A 747 -18.63 -2.40 9.05
N SER A 748 -19.66 -1.55 8.98
CA SER A 748 -20.99 -1.95 8.50
C SER A 748 -20.97 -2.37 7.03
N ALA A 749 -20.27 -1.62 6.17
CA ALA A 749 -20.17 -1.95 4.75
C ALA A 749 -19.47 -3.30 4.50
N VAL A 750 -18.39 -3.60 5.24
CA VAL A 750 -17.69 -4.90 5.14
C VAL A 750 -18.55 -6.05 5.66
N LEU A 751 -19.29 -5.87 6.76
CA LEU A 751 -20.19 -6.89 7.27
C LEU A 751 -21.37 -7.16 6.31
N LEU A 752 -21.96 -6.11 5.72
CA LEU A 752 -23.02 -6.26 4.71
C LEU A 752 -22.51 -6.98 3.45
N LEU A 753 -21.29 -6.68 3.02
CA LEU A 753 -20.65 -7.37 1.91
C LEU A 753 -20.34 -8.85 2.25
N ALA A 754 -19.95 -9.13 3.49
CA ALA A 754 -19.73 -10.49 3.96
C ALA A 754 -21.04 -11.28 4.13
N ALA A 755 -22.11 -10.64 4.59
CA ALA A 755 -23.43 -11.25 4.78
C ALA A 755 -24.01 -11.81 3.47
N TRP A 756 -23.72 -11.17 2.33
CA TRP A 756 -24.07 -11.68 1.01
C TRP A 756 -23.52 -13.10 0.75
N GLN A 757 -22.39 -13.48 1.35
CA GLN A 757 -21.83 -14.83 1.20
C GLN A 757 -22.67 -15.90 1.92
N SER A 758 -23.32 -15.52 3.02
CA SER A 758 -24.11 -16.41 3.87
C SER A 758 -25.54 -16.54 3.34
N ASP A 759 -26.16 -15.43 2.95
CA ASP A 759 -27.48 -15.40 2.33
C ASP A 759 -27.50 -14.39 1.17
N PRO A 760 -27.36 -14.86 -0.08
CA PRO A 760 -27.44 -14.00 -1.26
C PRO A 760 -28.80 -13.31 -1.46
N HIS A 761 -29.86 -13.81 -0.80
CA HIS A 761 -31.23 -13.29 -0.88
C HIS A 761 -31.61 -12.37 0.28
N ALA A 762 -30.81 -12.30 1.35
CA ALA A 762 -31.07 -11.43 2.51
C ALA A 762 -30.84 -9.93 2.25
N VAL A 763 -30.34 -9.58 1.06
CA VAL A 763 -30.03 -8.19 0.70
C VAL A 763 -31.24 -7.54 0.05
N ASP A 764 -31.74 -6.47 0.67
CA ASP A 764 -32.88 -5.70 0.18
C ASP A 764 -32.62 -5.25 -1.28
N PRO A 765 -33.38 -5.75 -2.26
CA PRO A 765 -33.13 -5.48 -3.67
C PRO A 765 -33.55 -4.05 -4.01
N LEU A 766 -32.59 -3.24 -4.48
CA LEU A 766 -32.92 -2.03 -5.23
C LEU A 766 -33.62 -2.43 -6.53
N ASP A 767 -34.71 -1.75 -6.87
CA ASP A 767 -35.48 -2.02 -8.09
C ASP A 767 -34.66 -1.64 -9.34
N PRO A 768 -34.27 -2.59 -10.22
CA PRO A 768 -33.36 -2.36 -11.37
C PRO A 768 -33.93 -1.49 -12.49
N HIS A 769 -35.26 -1.34 -12.51
CA HIS A 769 -36.01 -0.68 -13.58
C HIS A 769 -36.98 0.31 -12.95
N ASP A 770 -36.44 1.47 -12.58
CA ASP A 770 -37.24 2.69 -12.56
C ASP A 770 -37.01 3.44 -13.88
N PRO A 771 -37.77 3.11 -14.95
CA PRO A 771 -37.66 3.79 -16.23
C PRO A 771 -38.03 5.28 -16.13
N GLU A 772 -38.83 5.69 -15.14
CA GLU A 772 -39.18 7.08 -14.90
C GLU A 772 -37.98 7.86 -14.33
N GLY A 773 -37.21 7.23 -13.45
CA GLY A 773 -35.94 7.76 -12.94
C GLY A 773 -34.81 7.91 -13.95
N ASP A 774 -34.59 6.88 -14.76
CA ASP A 774 -33.61 6.91 -15.85
C ASP A 774 -34.01 7.95 -16.93
N ALA A 775 -35.32 8.18 -17.14
CA ALA A 775 -35.84 9.22 -18.02
C ALA A 775 -35.68 10.63 -17.44
N ALA A 776 -36.00 10.85 -16.16
CA ALA A 776 -35.83 12.14 -15.49
C ALA A 776 -34.35 12.62 -15.47
N LEU A 777 -33.41 11.70 -15.24
CA LEU A 777 -31.98 12.01 -15.32
C LEU A 777 -31.50 12.20 -16.78
N ALA A 778 -32.18 11.57 -17.75
CA ALA A 778 -31.92 11.78 -19.18
C ALA A 778 -32.47 13.11 -19.68
N ASP A 779 -33.59 13.60 -19.14
CA ASP A 779 -34.17 14.91 -19.46
C ASP A 779 -33.22 16.05 -19.05
N LEU A 780 -32.50 15.89 -17.93
CA LEU A 780 -31.39 16.78 -17.55
C LEU A 780 -30.22 16.75 -18.55
N ALA A 781 -30.00 15.62 -19.24
CA ALA A 781 -28.99 15.51 -20.29
C ALA A 781 -29.42 16.15 -21.62
N VAL A 782 -30.72 16.20 -21.91
CA VAL A 782 -31.27 16.81 -23.12
C VAL A 782 -31.19 18.35 -23.05
N ALA A 783 -31.23 18.94 -21.85
CA ALA A 783 -31.11 20.38 -21.66
C ALA A 783 -29.68 20.94 -21.91
N GLY A 784 -28.63 20.12 -21.79
CA GLY A 784 -27.22 20.54 -21.93
C GLY A 784 -26.50 20.05 -23.20
N ALA A 785 -27.09 19.14 -23.98
CA ALA A 785 -26.42 18.50 -25.09
C ALA A 785 -26.87 19.03 -26.47
N GLY A 786 -26.29 20.15 -26.89
CA GLY A 786 -26.19 20.50 -28.31
C GLY A 786 -25.41 19.42 -29.04
N GLY A 787 -26.13 18.47 -29.66
CA GLY A 787 -25.56 17.30 -30.31
C GLY A 787 -24.76 17.66 -31.57
N ASP A 788 -23.44 17.66 -31.44
CA ASP A 788 -22.54 17.53 -32.59
C ASP A 788 -22.53 16.07 -33.06
N ALA A 789 -23.54 15.72 -33.85
CA ALA A 789 -23.53 14.52 -34.67
C ALA A 789 -22.48 14.70 -35.79
N ALA A 790 -21.21 14.44 -35.46
CA ALA A 790 -20.12 14.43 -36.40
C ALA A 790 -20.31 13.32 -37.46
N LYS A 791 -21.00 13.67 -38.55
CA LYS A 791 -21.05 12.91 -39.80
C LYS A 791 -19.63 12.71 -40.34
N GLY A 792 -19.28 11.47 -40.69
CA GLY A 792 -18.15 11.19 -41.59
C GLY A 792 -16.85 10.63 -40.96
N ARG A 793 -16.87 10.06 -39.75
CA ARG A 793 -15.67 9.41 -39.18
C ARG A 793 -15.75 7.89 -39.32
N PHE A 794 -14.75 7.27 -39.99
CA PHE A 794 -14.61 5.81 -40.06
C PHE A 794 -14.75 5.17 -38.67
N GLN A 795 -15.52 4.10 -38.56
CA GLN A 795 -15.72 3.38 -37.30
C GLN A 795 -14.37 2.86 -36.74
N PRO A 796 -14.17 2.84 -35.40
CA PRO A 796 -12.89 2.49 -34.78
C PRO A 796 -12.30 1.13 -35.22
N TRP A 797 -13.15 0.13 -35.47
CA TRP A 797 -12.72 -1.20 -35.90
C TRP A 797 -12.19 -1.21 -37.34
N THR A 798 -12.78 -0.38 -38.22
CA THR A 798 -12.36 -0.27 -39.63
C THR A 798 -10.95 0.31 -39.71
N ARG A 799 -10.67 1.36 -38.92
CA ARG A 799 -9.33 1.96 -38.83
C ARG A 799 -8.29 0.94 -38.37
N ARG A 800 -8.61 0.20 -37.30
CA ARG A 800 -7.70 -0.79 -36.72
C ARG A 800 -7.39 -1.95 -37.67
N SER A 801 -8.40 -2.40 -38.43
CA SER A 801 -8.21 -3.47 -39.41
C SER A 801 -7.30 -3.03 -40.55
N VAL A 802 -7.51 -1.80 -41.05
CA VAL A 802 -6.64 -1.20 -42.08
C VAL A 802 -5.21 -1.01 -41.57
N GLN A 803 -5.03 -0.44 -40.37
CA GLN A 803 -3.71 -0.31 -39.75
C GLN A 803 -3.02 -1.68 -39.59
N THR A 804 -3.74 -2.71 -39.16
CA THR A 804 -3.18 -4.06 -39.01
C THR A 804 -2.74 -4.62 -40.35
N ALA A 805 -3.54 -4.48 -41.40
CA ALA A 805 -3.19 -4.94 -42.74
C ALA A 805 -1.96 -4.23 -43.29
N VAL A 806 -1.89 -2.90 -43.17
CA VAL A 806 -0.74 -2.11 -43.62
C VAL A 806 0.51 -2.45 -42.81
N ALA A 807 0.42 -2.54 -41.48
CA ALA A 807 1.55 -2.93 -40.63
C ALA A 807 2.05 -4.34 -40.94
N THR A 808 1.15 -5.29 -41.20
CA THR A 808 1.50 -6.67 -41.57
C THR A 808 2.18 -6.69 -42.94
N ALA A 809 1.65 -5.97 -43.94
CA ALA A 809 2.23 -5.91 -45.28
C ALA A 809 3.62 -5.26 -45.29
N LEU A 810 3.79 -4.12 -44.59
CA LEU A 810 5.08 -3.45 -44.46
C LEU A 810 6.10 -4.31 -43.69
N SER A 811 5.67 -4.98 -42.62
CA SER A 811 6.54 -5.88 -41.85
C SER A 811 6.98 -7.09 -42.66
N LEU A 812 6.11 -7.63 -43.50
CA LEU A 812 6.47 -8.68 -44.47
C LEU A 812 7.52 -8.17 -45.46
N ALA A 813 7.30 -7.01 -46.08
CA ALA A 813 8.22 -6.46 -47.08
C ALA A 813 9.61 -6.16 -46.48
N VAL A 814 9.66 -5.52 -45.32
CA VAL A 814 10.92 -5.20 -44.62
C VAL A 814 11.58 -6.48 -44.08
N GLY A 815 10.81 -7.41 -43.52
CA GLY A 815 11.32 -8.70 -43.05
C GLY A 815 11.91 -9.54 -44.19
N ALA A 816 11.24 -9.59 -45.35
CA ALA A 816 11.71 -10.30 -46.53
C ALA A 816 13.05 -9.75 -47.06
N ALA A 817 13.23 -8.42 -46.97
CA ALA A 817 14.47 -7.76 -47.38
C ALA A 817 15.67 -8.09 -46.48
N ILE A 818 15.43 -8.47 -45.22
CA ILE A 818 16.49 -8.78 -44.24
C ILE A 818 16.76 -10.29 -44.20
N SER A 819 15.70 -11.09 -44.11
CA SER A 819 15.78 -12.54 -44.06
C SER A 819 14.55 -13.17 -44.70
N GLY A 820 14.72 -13.69 -45.92
CA GLY A 820 13.66 -14.45 -46.59
C GLY A 820 13.18 -15.68 -45.80
N ALA A 821 13.98 -16.18 -44.86
CA ALA A 821 13.67 -17.34 -44.03
C ALA A 821 12.86 -17.02 -42.76
N HIS A 822 12.97 -15.80 -42.21
CA HIS A 822 12.45 -15.44 -40.88
C HIS A 822 11.49 -14.24 -40.84
N GLN A 823 11.25 -13.58 -41.98
CA GLN A 823 10.35 -12.42 -42.17
C GLN A 823 9.02 -12.38 -41.38
N PHE A 824 8.50 -13.55 -41.00
CA PHE A 824 7.28 -13.70 -40.23
C PHE A 824 7.39 -13.17 -38.78
N TRP A 825 8.56 -13.18 -38.13
CA TRP A 825 8.66 -12.64 -36.75
C TRP A 825 8.36 -11.15 -36.67
N ALA A 826 8.77 -10.37 -37.69
CA ALA A 826 8.43 -8.96 -37.80
C ALA A 826 6.91 -8.74 -37.89
N VAL A 827 6.21 -9.61 -38.62
CA VAL A 827 4.75 -9.57 -38.74
C VAL A 827 4.07 -9.85 -37.41
N LEU A 828 4.50 -10.92 -36.73
CA LEU A 828 3.97 -11.27 -35.42
C LEU A 828 4.19 -10.13 -34.43
N ALA A 829 5.39 -9.51 -34.47
CA ALA A 829 5.75 -8.32 -33.73
C ALA A 829 4.75 -7.20 -33.95
N ALA A 830 4.59 -6.76 -35.19
CA ALA A 830 3.68 -5.68 -35.55
C ALA A 830 2.21 -5.97 -35.15
N TYR A 831 1.74 -7.20 -35.37
CA TYR A 831 0.36 -7.59 -35.09
C TYR A 831 0.00 -7.47 -33.59
N GLN A 832 0.86 -7.94 -32.67
CA GLN A 832 0.52 -7.87 -31.23
C GLN A 832 0.90 -6.53 -30.58
N THR A 833 1.81 -5.75 -31.16
CA THR A 833 2.18 -4.43 -30.61
C THR A 833 1.15 -3.37 -30.95
N LEU A 834 0.42 -3.49 -32.06
CA LEU A 834 -0.56 -2.51 -32.48
C LEU A 834 -1.70 -2.31 -31.45
N GLY A 835 -1.65 -1.17 -30.78
CA GLY A 835 -2.63 -0.69 -29.80
C GLY A 835 -3.83 -0.01 -30.45
N SER A 836 -4.75 0.48 -29.62
CA SER A 836 -5.80 1.43 -30.04
C SER A 836 -5.29 2.87 -30.14
N THR A 837 -4.15 3.18 -29.54
CA THR A 837 -3.49 4.48 -29.63
C THR A 837 -2.00 4.32 -29.97
N ASP A 838 -1.37 5.41 -30.40
CA ASP A 838 0.07 5.48 -30.63
C ASP A 838 0.90 5.19 -29.37
N GLY A 839 0.53 5.76 -28.22
CA GLY A 839 1.18 5.54 -26.93
C GLY A 839 1.00 4.11 -26.43
N GLU A 840 -0.20 3.54 -26.57
CA GLU A 840 -0.40 2.12 -26.23
C GLU A 840 0.47 1.23 -27.12
N THR A 841 0.58 1.55 -28.42
CA THR A 841 1.45 0.85 -29.38
C THR A 841 2.93 0.94 -28.97
N LEU A 842 3.41 2.12 -28.56
CA LEU A 842 4.77 2.32 -28.06
C LEU A 842 5.04 1.52 -26.77
N SER A 843 4.10 1.55 -25.82
CA SER A 843 4.23 0.82 -24.56
C SER A 843 4.23 -0.70 -24.76
N LYS A 844 3.40 -1.22 -25.68
CA LYS A 844 3.39 -2.63 -26.06
C LYS A 844 4.66 -3.01 -26.83
N GLY A 845 5.10 -2.14 -27.75
CA GLY A 845 6.35 -2.29 -28.51
C GLY A 845 7.56 -2.44 -27.61
N SER A 846 7.78 -1.47 -26.71
CA SER A 846 8.90 -1.49 -25.75
C SER A 846 8.87 -2.71 -24.83
N ARG A 847 7.73 -3.03 -24.21
CA ARG A 847 7.58 -4.22 -23.35
C ARG A 847 7.80 -5.51 -24.12
N ARG A 848 7.41 -5.56 -25.39
CA ARG A 848 7.61 -6.72 -26.25
C ARG A 848 9.08 -6.90 -26.61
N VAL A 849 9.75 -5.83 -27.04
CA VAL A 849 11.19 -5.87 -27.35
C VAL A 849 11.97 -6.31 -26.12
N ALA A 850 11.73 -5.68 -24.96
CA ALA A 850 12.39 -6.05 -23.71
C ALA A 850 12.12 -7.51 -23.32
N GLY A 851 10.85 -7.94 -23.35
CA GLY A 851 10.48 -9.33 -23.05
C GLY A 851 11.11 -10.34 -24.01
N THR A 852 11.23 -9.99 -25.30
CA THR A 852 11.82 -10.87 -26.33
C THR A 852 13.33 -10.96 -26.19
N VAL A 853 14.02 -9.85 -25.91
CA VAL A 853 15.48 -9.82 -25.69
C VAL A 853 15.85 -10.67 -24.47
N VAL A 854 15.20 -10.43 -23.32
CA VAL A 854 15.48 -11.18 -22.09
C VAL A 854 15.04 -12.64 -22.25
N GLY A 855 13.93 -12.91 -22.93
CA GLY A 855 13.42 -14.26 -23.16
C GLY A 855 14.30 -15.08 -24.11
N ALA A 856 14.82 -14.45 -25.17
CA ALA A 856 15.73 -15.11 -26.10
C ALA A 856 17.09 -15.41 -25.45
N ALA A 857 17.62 -14.47 -24.65
CA ALA A 857 18.85 -14.68 -23.89
C ALA A 857 18.71 -15.82 -22.88
N ALA A 858 17.61 -15.84 -22.10
CA ALA A 858 17.33 -16.92 -21.16
C ALA A 858 17.11 -18.27 -21.87
N GLY A 859 16.39 -18.28 -23.00
CA GLY A 859 16.17 -19.48 -23.80
C GLY A 859 17.47 -20.06 -24.36
N PHE A 860 18.38 -19.22 -24.83
CA PHE A 860 19.70 -19.63 -25.27
C PHE A 860 20.57 -20.19 -24.14
N ALA A 861 20.56 -19.53 -22.97
CA ALA A 861 21.28 -20.02 -21.80
C ALA A 861 20.76 -21.40 -21.36
N ILE A 862 19.45 -21.62 -21.40
CA ILE A 862 18.84 -22.92 -21.06
C ILE A 862 19.17 -23.98 -22.13
N ALA A 863 19.11 -23.62 -23.42
CA ALA A 863 19.45 -24.52 -24.51
C ALA A 863 20.92 -24.98 -24.46
N THR A 864 21.85 -24.04 -24.28
CA THR A 864 23.29 -24.31 -24.22
C THR A 864 23.69 -25.19 -23.02
N VAL A 865 23.05 -25.01 -21.86
CA VAL A 865 23.31 -25.82 -20.66
C VAL A 865 22.59 -27.17 -20.71
N GLY A 866 21.38 -27.22 -21.27
CA GLY A 866 20.51 -28.41 -21.26
C GLY A 866 20.76 -29.43 -22.38
N GLY A 867 21.37 -29.01 -23.50
CA GLY A 867 21.83 -29.89 -24.58
C GLY A 867 20.75 -30.72 -25.27
N GLY A 868 19.63 -30.09 -25.67
CA GLY A 868 18.52 -30.76 -26.38
C GLY A 868 17.82 -31.90 -25.63
N ARG A 869 18.22 -32.22 -24.38
CA ARG A 869 17.66 -33.32 -23.60
C ARG A 869 16.19 -33.05 -23.27
N GLY A 870 15.30 -33.94 -23.72
CA GLY A 870 13.86 -33.84 -23.47
C GLY A 870 13.50 -33.73 -21.99
N GLU A 871 14.31 -34.31 -21.10
CA GLU A 871 14.20 -34.25 -19.64
C GLU A 871 14.23 -32.81 -19.08
N ILE A 872 14.91 -31.89 -19.77
CA ILE A 872 15.06 -30.48 -19.35
C ILE A 872 14.10 -29.59 -20.14
N VAL A 873 13.98 -29.82 -21.45
CA VAL A 873 13.17 -29.00 -22.36
C VAL A 873 11.67 -29.10 -22.03
N VAL A 874 11.16 -30.29 -21.71
CA VAL A 874 9.73 -30.51 -21.44
C VAL A 874 9.26 -29.80 -20.15
N PRO A 875 9.94 -29.93 -18.99
CA PRO A 875 9.57 -29.17 -17.79
C PRO A 875 9.68 -27.64 -17.98
N VAL A 876 10.71 -27.17 -18.69
CA VAL A 876 10.86 -25.73 -18.98
C VAL A 876 9.70 -25.23 -19.84
N LEU A 877 9.31 -25.99 -20.87
CA LEU A 877 8.14 -25.67 -21.70
C LEU A 877 6.84 -25.66 -20.88
N ALA A 878 6.65 -26.61 -19.97
CA ALA A 878 5.48 -26.65 -19.08
C ALA A 878 5.41 -25.40 -18.17
N VAL A 879 6.52 -25.02 -17.54
CA VAL A 879 6.62 -23.80 -16.71
C VAL A 879 6.39 -22.54 -17.54
N ALA A 880 7.02 -22.46 -18.72
CA ALA A 880 6.89 -21.31 -19.61
C ALA A 880 5.46 -21.16 -20.15
N LEU A 881 4.80 -22.26 -20.52
CA LEU A 881 3.40 -22.28 -20.92
C LEU A 881 2.52 -21.78 -19.79
N PHE A 882 2.63 -22.37 -18.60
CA PHE A 882 1.87 -21.96 -17.43
C PHE A 882 2.05 -20.46 -17.13
N ALA A 883 3.30 -20.00 -17.04
CA ALA A 883 3.61 -18.62 -16.71
C ALA A 883 3.17 -17.63 -17.81
N SER A 884 3.25 -18.01 -19.08
CA SER A 884 2.78 -17.16 -20.19
C SER A 884 1.28 -16.86 -20.12
N VAL A 885 0.47 -17.84 -19.72
CA VAL A 885 -0.99 -17.68 -19.54
C VAL A 885 -1.29 -16.96 -18.23
N TYR A 886 -0.59 -17.31 -17.15
CA TYR A 886 -0.80 -16.73 -15.82
C TYR A 886 -0.52 -15.22 -15.79
N TYR A 887 0.55 -14.75 -16.43
CA TYR A 887 0.92 -13.32 -16.42
C TYR A 887 0.25 -12.49 -17.53
N ARG A 888 -0.37 -13.11 -18.53
CA ARG A 888 -0.97 -12.41 -19.69
C ARG A 888 -1.91 -11.24 -19.31
N PRO A 889 -2.81 -11.36 -18.32
CA PRO A 889 -3.74 -10.26 -17.97
C PRO A 889 -3.11 -9.12 -17.16
N VAL A 890 -1.95 -9.34 -16.52
CA VAL A 890 -1.39 -8.42 -15.50
C VAL A 890 -0.06 -7.81 -15.93
N ALA A 891 0.77 -8.56 -16.66
CA ALA A 891 2.10 -8.15 -17.06
C ALA A 891 2.43 -8.68 -18.46
N SER A 892 2.06 -7.92 -19.50
CA SER A 892 2.24 -8.32 -20.90
C SER A 892 3.70 -8.56 -21.29
N GLY A 893 4.64 -7.78 -20.74
CA GLY A 893 6.08 -7.96 -20.96
C GLY A 893 6.60 -9.30 -20.40
N VAL A 894 6.19 -9.66 -19.18
CA VAL A 894 6.54 -10.95 -18.55
C VAL A 894 5.90 -12.11 -19.31
N ALA A 895 4.65 -11.97 -19.77
CA ALA A 895 4.01 -12.98 -20.62
C ALA A 895 4.75 -13.16 -21.96
N THR A 896 5.28 -12.09 -22.54
CA THR A 896 6.08 -12.12 -23.77
C THR A 896 7.41 -12.82 -23.56
N PHE A 897 8.07 -12.58 -22.42
CA PHE A 897 9.28 -13.30 -22.00
C PHE A 897 9.05 -14.82 -21.99
N TRP A 898 8.01 -15.28 -21.30
CA TRP A 898 7.68 -16.71 -21.23
C TRP A 898 7.25 -17.29 -22.59
N THR A 899 6.49 -16.54 -23.39
CA THR A 899 6.11 -16.97 -24.74
C THR A 899 7.34 -17.10 -25.65
N THR A 900 8.30 -16.19 -25.54
CA THR A 900 9.56 -16.24 -26.28
C THR A 900 10.36 -17.48 -25.89
N LEU A 901 10.37 -17.81 -24.60
CA LEU A 901 11.02 -19.01 -24.08
C LEU A 901 10.39 -20.30 -24.63
N ILE A 902 9.05 -20.36 -24.77
CA ILE A 902 8.37 -21.50 -25.41
C ILE A 902 8.89 -21.71 -26.83
N PHE A 903 8.94 -20.65 -27.63
CA PHE A 903 9.45 -20.73 -28.99
C PHE A 903 10.93 -21.09 -29.06
N ALA A 904 11.76 -20.58 -28.14
CA ALA A 904 13.17 -20.97 -28.08
C ALA A 904 13.33 -22.47 -27.80
N GLY A 905 12.56 -23.02 -26.86
CA GLY A 905 12.53 -24.46 -26.57
C GLY A 905 12.06 -25.30 -27.74
N ILE A 906 11.03 -24.84 -28.48
CA ILE A 906 10.57 -25.52 -29.70
C ILE A 906 11.66 -25.50 -30.80
N TYR A 907 12.35 -24.37 -30.99
CA TYR A 907 13.42 -24.25 -31.99
C TYR A 907 14.65 -25.10 -31.65
N GLU A 908 15.01 -25.17 -30.38
CA GLU A 908 16.07 -26.06 -29.89
C GLU A 908 15.71 -27.52 -30.16
N TYR A 909 14.49 -27.92 -29.81
CA TYR A 909 14.00 -29.28 -30.07
C TYR A 909 13.99 -29.63 -31.56
N LEU A 910 13.65 -28.67 -32.43
CA LEU A 910 13.69 -28.82 -33.89
C LEU A 910 15.12 -28.79 -34.47
N GLY A 911 16.16 -28.58 -33.65
CA GLY A 911 17.55 -28.43 -34.11
C GLY A 911 17.80 -27.18 -34.95
N ARG A 912 16.92 -26.17 -34.87
CA ARG A 912 16.97 -24.93 -35.67
C ARG A 912 17.48 -23.73 -34.88
N LEU A 913 17.77 -23.88 -33.59
CA LEU A 913 18.29 -22.79 -32.77
C LEU A 913 19.76 -22.52 -33.11
N THR A 914 20.03 -21.35 -33.66
CA THR A 914 21.39 -20.86 -33.95
C THR A 914 21.58 -19.48 -33.33
N THR A 915 22.83 -19.06 -33.12
CA THR A 915 23.16 -17.69 -32.67
C THR A 915 22.55 -16.65 -33.61
N VAL A 916 22.66 -16.89 -34.93
CA VAL A 916 22.05 -16.07 -35.97
C VAL A 916 20.52 -16.01 -35.85
N ALA A 917 19.85 -17.12 -35.52
CA ALA A 917 18.40 -17.13 -35.35
C ALA A 917 17.94 -16.26 -34.16
N ILE A 918 18.74 -16.16 -33.10
CA ILE A 918 18.44 -15.30 -31.94
C ILE A 918 18.63 -13.82 -32.29
N GLU A 919 19.73 -13.49 -32.96
CA GLU A 919 19.99 -12.12 -33.45
C GLU A 919 18.88 -11.66 -34.39
N GLN A 920 18.50 -12.50 -35.36
CA GLN A 920 17.39 -12.23 -36.27
C GLN A 920 16.07 -12.05 -35.53
N ARG A 921 15.80 -12.86 -34.52
CA ARG A 921 14.58 -12.75 -33.72
C ARG A 921 14.46 -11.42 -32.97
N ILE A 922 15.56 -10.94 -32.39
CA ILE A 922 15.59 -9.64 -31.70
C ILE A 922 15.40 -8.52 -32.73
N LEU A 923 16.14 -8.55 -33.84
CA LEU A 923 16.11 -7.54 -34.89
C LEU A 923 14.72 -7.43 -35.55
N GLU A 924 14.14 -8.54 -35.99
CA GLU A 924 12.83 -8.57 -36.63
C GLU A 924 11.71 -8.16 -35.66
N THR A 925 11.83 -8.51 -34.38
CA THR A 925 10.86 -8.05 -33.37
C THR A 925 10.94 -6.54 -33.16
N PHE A 926 12.15 -5.98 -33.13
CA PHE A 926 12.36 -4.55 -33.04
C PHE A 926 11.80 -3.81 -34.26
N LEU A 927 12.07 -4.31 -35.47
CA LEU A 927 11.57 -3.74 -36.72
C LEU A 927 10.05 -3.81 -36.82
N GLY A 928 9.44 -4.94 -36.48
CA GLY A 928 7.98 -5.06 -36.46
C GLY A 928 7.31 -4.12 -35.45
N ALA A 929 7.91 -3.95 -34.27
CA ALA A 929 7.43 -2.98 -33.29
C ALA A 929 7.56 -1.53 -33.79
N MET A 930 8.66 -1.21 -34.48
CA MET A 930 8.90 0.10 -35.10
C MET A 930 7.89 0.38 -36.23
N ILE A 931 7.66 -0.60 -37.12
CA ILE A 931 6.69 -0.48 -38.22
C ILE A 931 5.28 -0.28 -37.66
N ALA A 932 4.89 -1.03 -36.63
CA ALA A 932 3.60 -0.82 -35.97
C ALA A 932 3.46 0.59 -35.40
N LEU A 933 4.53 1.14 -34.81
CA LEU A 933 4.53 2.52 -34.31
C LEU A 933 4.39 3.54 -35.45
N CYS A 934 5.16 3.39 -36.54
CA CYS A 934 5.05 4.25 -37.73
C CYS A 934 3.65 4.20 -38.34
N VAL A 935 3.05 3.01 -38.43
CA VAL A 935 1.67 2.85 -38.94
C VAL A 935 0.66 3.47 -37.99
N ALA A 936 0.82 3.32 -36.67
CA ALA A 936 -0.05 3.98 -35.69
C ALA A 936 0.05 5.52 -35.76
N TRP A 937 1.20 6.06 -36.16
CA TRP A 937 1.41 7.50 -36.35
C TRP A 937 0.91 8.05 -37.69
N TRP A 938 1.02 7.31 -38.78
CA TRP A 938 0.73 7.84 -40.13
C TRP A 938 -0.59 7.34 -40.73
N VAL A 939 -1.06 6.14 -40.39
CA VAL A 939 -2.26 5.54 -40.99
C VAL A 939 -3.45 5.71 -40.05
N LEU A 940 -4.33 6.67 -40.35
CA LEU A 940 -5.54 6.96 -39.55
C LEU A 940 -5.24 7.13 -38.04
N PRO A 941 -4.33 8.04 -37.65
CA PRO A 941 -3.76 8.06 -36.31
C PRO A 941 -4.79 8.35 -35.21
N THR A 942 -4.63 7.67 -34.09
CA THR A 942 -5.34 7.89 -32.83
C THR A 942 -4.35 8.31 -31.76
N ARG A 943 -4.16 9.63 -31.63
CA ARG A 943 -3.24 10.20 -30.63
C ARG A 943 -3.75 9.94 -29.23
N THR A 944 -2.87 9.46 -28.35
CA THR A 944 -3.18 9.12 -26.96
C THR A 944 -3.77 10.31 -26.20
N ARG A 945 -3.24 11.52 -26.40
CA ARG A 945 -3.79 12.75 -25.79
C ARG A 945 -5.23 13.04 -26.22
N SER A 946 -5.58 12.85 -27.50
CA SER A 946 -6.95 13.06 -27.99
C SER A 946 -7.94 12.01 -27.46
N ARG A 947 -7.48 10.77 -27.27
CA ARG A 947 -8.25 9.70 -26.62
C ARG A 947 -8.54 10.07 -25.16
N ILE A 948 -7.51 10.44 -24.41
CA ILE A 948 -7.61 10.86 -23.01
C ILE A 948 -8.54 12.06 -22.86
N ASN A 949 -8.37 13.11 -23.68
CA ASN A 949 -9.26 14.27 -23.63
C ASN A 949 -10.72 13.87 -23.86
N LYS A 950 -10.98 12.95 -24.81
CA LYS A 950 -12.33 12.44 -25.07
C LYS A 950 -12.90 11.65 -23.90
N ASP A 951 -12.08 10.83 -23.25
CA ASP A 951 -12.50 10.04 -22.08
C ASP A 951 -12.78 10.96 -20.89
N ILE A 952 -11.94 11.99 -20.66
CA ILE A 952 -12.19 13.05 -19.67
C ILE A 952 -13.47 13.82 -20.02
N THR A 953 -13.69 14.22 -21.28
CA THR A 953 -14.93 14.89 -21.71
C THR A 953 -16.16 14.04 -21.38
N THR A 954 -16.08 12.73 -21.61
CA THR A 954 -17.18 11.81 -21.32
C THR A 954 -17.42 11.71 -19.82
N LEU A 955 -16.36 11.57 -19.03
CA LEU A 955 -16.40 11.53 -17.58
C LEU A 955 -16.94 12.85 -16.99
N THR A 956 -16.49 14.00 -17.47
CA THR A 956 -16.94 15.33 -17.03
C THR A 956 -18.42 15.54 -17.32
N ARG A 957 -18.95 15.05 -18.46
CA ARG A 957 -20.39 15.11 -18.75
C ARG A 957 -21.20 14.24 -17.79
N ASP A 958 -20.74 13.03 -17.47
CA ASP A 958 -21.45 12.19 -16.51
C ASP A 958 -21.35 12.74 -15.07
N LEU A 959 -20.21 13.34 -14.69
CA LEU A 959 -20.06 14.08 -13.44
C LEU A 959 -20.99 15.30 -13.37
N GLN A 960 -21.12 16.05 -14.46
CA GLN A 960 -22.05 17.17 -14.56
C GLN A 960 -23.48 16.69 -14.27
N LEU A 961 -23.93 15.62 -14.91
CA LEU A 961 -25.27 15.06 -14.67
C LEU A 961 -25.49 14.59 -13.23
N ILE A 962 -24.47 14.01 -12.60
CA ILE A 962 -24.54 13.55 -11.21
C ILE A 962 -24.60 14.74 -10.25
N LEU A 963 -23.77 15.76 -10.46
CA LEU A 963 -23.77 16.99 -9.65
C LEU A 963 -25.09 17.73 -9.79
N SER A 964 -25.57 17.96 -11.02
CA SER A 964 -26.87 18.59 -11.28
C SER A 964 -28.01 17.82 -10.61
N GLY A 965 -28.04 16.49 -10.76
CA GLY A 965 -29.05 15.65 -10.12
C GLY A 965 -28.95 15.64 -8.58
N SER A 966 -27.76 15.81 -8.02
CA SER A 966 -27.56 15.88 -6.56
C SER A 966 -28.03 17.22 -5.99
N PHE A 967 -27.70 18.34 -6.64
CA PHE A 967 -28.19 19.67 -6.23
C PHE A 967 -29.71 19.79 -6.41
N GLU A 968 -30.27 19.22 -7.48
CA GLU A 968 -31.72 19.22 -7.69
C GLU A 968 -32.47 18.41 -6.64
N ARG A 969 -31.86 17.34 -6.11
CA ARG A 969 -32.40 16.57 -4.98
C ARG A 969 -32.38 17.34 -3.65
N LEU A 970 -31.58 18.40 -3.52
CA LEU A 970 -31.61 19.34 -2.40
C LEU A 970 -32.73 20.39 -2.53
N THR A 971 -33.04 20.82 -3.77
CA THR A 971 -33.98 21.93 -4.02
C THR A 971 -35.41 21.51 -4.31
N SER A 972 -35.61 20.39 -5.01
CA SER A 972 -36.90 19.99 -5.59
C SER A 972 -37.56 18.83 -4.84
N ARG A 973 -38.90 18.88 -4.71
CA ARG A 973 -39.74 17.78 -4.18
C ARG A 973 -40.08 16.69 -5.21
N GLU A 974 -39.85 16.92 -6.50
CA GLU A 974 -40.01 15.89 -7.54
C GLU A 974 -38.79 14.94 -7.55
N GLU A 975 -39.05 13.64 -7.41
CA GLU A 975 -38.07 12.65 -6.98
C GLU A 975 -37.23 12.12 -8.15
N ILE A 976 -36.05 12.71 -8.43
CA ILE A 976 -34.99 11.97 -9.14
C ILE A 976 -34.60 10.79 -8.26
N PRO A 977 -34.83 9.51 -8.61
CA PRO A 977 -34.61 8.42 -7.68
C PRO A 977 -33.11 8.21 -7.39
N ARG A 978 -32.80 7.86 -6.13
CA ARG A 978 -31.43 7.61 -5.65
C ARG A 978 -30.71 6.56 -6.50
N SER A 979 -31.44 5.56 -6.98
CA SER A 979 -30.92 4.48 -7.83
C SER A 979 -30.34 4.99 -9.15
N ALA A 980 -30.92 6.03 -9.77
CA ALA A 980 -30.45 6.60 -11.03
C ALA A 980 -29.09 7.31 -10.86
N VAL A 981 -28.95 8.12 -9.80
CA VAL A 981 -27.67 8.78 -9.46
C VAL A 981 -26.60 7.74 -9.12
N GLN A 982 -26.94 6.73 -8.31
CA GLN A 982 -26.02 5.65 -7.93
C GLN A 982 -25.58 4.78 -9.13
N LYS A 983 -26.50 4.42 -10.03
CA LYS A 983 -26.21 3.64 -11.24
C LYS A 983 -25.20 4.35 -12.14
N ARG A 984 -25.31 5.67 -12.27
CA ARG A 984 -24.37 6.48 -13.07
C ARG A 984 -23.04 6.70 -12.35
N LEU A 985 -23.06 6.84 -11.02
CA LEU A 985 -21.87 6.87 -10.18
C LEU A 985 -21.05 5.56 -10.29
N LEU A 986 -21.71 4.41 -10.39
CA LEU A 986 -21.08 3.12 -10.70
C LEU A 986 -20.47 3.04 -12.12
N GLY A 987 -20.96 3.86 -13.04
CA GLY A 987 -20.42 4.02 -14.39
C GLY A 987 -19.08 4.79 -14.40
N ILE A 988 -18.95 5.80 -13.54
CA ILE A 988 -17.71 6.57 -13.36
C ILE A 988 -16.53 5.66 -13.03
N ASP A 989 -16.72 4.61 -12.20
CA ASP A 989 -15.63 3.68 -11.88
C ASP A 989 -15.07 2.94 -13.09
N HIS A 990 -15.92 2.64 -14.07
CA HIS A 990 -15.44 2.06 -15.33
C HIS A 990 -14.69 3.10 -16.14
N GLN A 991 -15.22 4.33 -16.24
CA GLN A 991 -14.59 5.41 -16.99
C GLN A 991 -13.24 5.83 -16.41
N VAL A 992 -13.11 5.92 -15.08
CA VAL A 992 -11.84 6.23 -14.40
C VAL A 992 -10.82 5.10 -14.58
N ARG A 993 -11.26 3.84 -14.62
CA ARG A 993 -10.38 2.69 -14.93
C ARG A 993 -9.91 2.72 -16.38
N ASP A 994 -10.80 3.00 -17.31
CA ASP A 994 -10.49 3.09 -18.73
C ASP A 994 -9.55 4.28 -19.00
N LEU A 995 -9.82 5.44 -18.40
CA LEU A 995 -8.95 6.62 -18.43
C LEU A 995 -7.54 6.31 -17.90
N ASN A 996 -7.43 5.58 -16.78
CA ASN A 996 -6.14 5.16 -16.24
C ASN A 996 -5.40 4.20 -17.17
N ALA A 997 -6.12 3.29 -17.83
CA ALA A 997 -5.54 2.37 -18.79
C ALA A 997 -5.04 3.10 -20.05
N ASP A 998 -5.82 4.04 -20.56
CA ASP A 998 -5.50 4.84 -21.75
C ASP A 998 -4.39 5.87 -21.47
N ALA A 999 -4.28 6.37 -20.24
CA ALA A 999 -3.20 7.27 -19.80
C ALA A 999 -1.88 6.57 -19.42
N ALA A 1000 -1.90 5.26 -19.16
CA ALA A 1000 -0.73 4.50 -18.72
C ALA A 1000 0.56 4.71 -19.56
N PRO A 1001 0.51 4.85 -20.90
CA PRO A 1001 1.70 5.12 -21.71
C PRO A 1001 2.39 6.46 -21.40
N LEU A 1002 1.62 7.50 -21.10
CA LEU A 1002 2.12 8.86 -20.84
C LEU A 1002 2.66 9.01 -19.41
N ARG A 1003 2.26 8.13 -18.49
CA ARG A 1003 2.75 8.14 -17.10
C ARG A 1003 4.21 7.72 -16.96
N HIS A 1004 4.78 7.10 -17.99
CA HIS A 1004 6.15 6.60 -17.99
C HIS A 1004 7.11 7.45 -18.85
N THR A 1005 6.66 8.59 -19.38
CA THR A 1005 7.51 9.53 -20.12
C THR A 1005 8.22 10.51 -19.18
N ILE A 1006 9.40 10.97 -19.61
CA ILE A 1006 10.16 12.05 -18.96
C ILE A 1006 9.28 13.31 -19.00
N GLY A 1007 9.12 14.00 -17.86
CA GLY A 1007 8.19 15.15 -17.71
C GLY A 1007 6.81 14.81 -17.15
N SER A 1008 6.51 13.53 -16.85
CA SER A 1008 5.21 13.11 -16.29
C SER A 1008 4.83 13.74 -14.94
N TYR A 1009 5.83 14.21 -14.17
CA TYR A 1009 5.70 14.85 -12.87
C TYR A 1009 5.89 16.38 -12.90
N GLU A 1010 6.05 16.99 -14.08
CA GLU A 1010 6.13 18.45 -14.20
C GLU A 1010 4.78 19.10 -13.86
N THR A 1011 4.81 20.37 -13.43
CA THR A 1011 3.62 21.18 -13.18
C THR A 1011 2.88 21.35 -14.51
N GLY A 1012 1.76 20.64 -14.71
CA GLY A 1012 1.08 20.51 -16.01
C GLY A 1012 1.17 19.12 -16.67
N GLY A 1013 1.92 18.19 -16.08
CA GLY A 1013 2.08 16.82 -16.54
C GLY A 1013 0.83 15.94 -16.35
N ILE A 1014 0.82 14.78 -17.01
CA ILE A 1014 -0.32 13.84 -16.99
C ILE A 1014 -0.71 13.36 -15.58
N GLU A 1015 0.23 13.27 -14.63
CA GLU A 1015 -0.08 12.88 -13.25
C GLU A 1015 -0.84 13.96 -12.50
N ALA A 1016 -0.59 15.25 -12.77
CA ALA A 1016 -1.35 16.36 -12.18
C ALA A 1016 -2.79 16.34 -12.70
N LEU A 1017 -2.98 16.17 -14.02
CA LEU A 1017 -4.28 16.02 -14.64
C LEU A 1017 -5.07 14.82 -14.06
N LEU A 1018 -4.44 13.64 -13.98
CA LEU A 1018 -5.08 12.45 -13.40
C LEU A 1018 -5.41 12.63 -11.92
N THR A 1019 -4.56 13.33 -11.16
CA THR A 1019 -4.80 13.61 -9.74
C THR A 1019 -5.98 14.55 -9.57
N ALA A 1020 -6.09 15.60 -10.38
CA ALA A 1020 -7.19 16.55 -10.35
C ALA A 1020 -8.51 15.90 -10.78
N VAL A 1021 -8.51 15.06 -11.83
CA VAL A 1021 -9.68 14.25 -12.21
C VAL A 1021 -10.09 13.29 -11.08
N TRP A 1022 -9.12 12.64 -10.42
CA TRP A 1022 -9.42 11.74 -9.32
C TRP A 1022 -9.98 12.48 -8.10
N SER A 1023 -9.43 13.65 -7.78
CA SER A 1023 -9.95 14.56 -6.75
C SER A 1023 -11.41 14.90 -7.06
N LEU A 1024 -11.71 15.36 -8.27
CA LEU A 1024 -13.06 15.70 -8.70
C LEU A 1024 -14.02 14.51 -8.51
N THR A 1025 -13.64 13.31 -8.97
CA THR A 1025 -14.49 12.11 -8.79
C THR A 1025 -14.69 11.70 -7.34
N SER A 1026 -13.70 11.95 -6.46
CA SER A 1026 -13.80 11.65 -5.03
C SER A 1026 -14.70 12.66 -4.34
N ILE A 1027 -14.53 13.95 -4.63
CA ILE A 1027 -15.32 15.04 -4.05
C ILE A 1027 -16.77 14.90 -4.50
N THR A 1028 -17.05 14.61 -5.78
CA THR A 1028 -18.41 14.36 -6.26
C THR A 1028 -19.08 13.19 -5.53
N ARG A 1029 -18.36 12.11 -5.22
CA ARG A 1029 -18.91 11.00 -4.42
C ARG A 1029 -19.24 11.43 -2.99
N GLU A 1030 -18.34 12.17 -2.38
CA GLU A 1030 -18.52 12.69 -1.02
C GLU A 1030 -19.71 13.65 -0.97
N LEU A 1031 -19.84 14.53 -1.95
CA LEU A 1031 -20.98 15.42 -2.12
C LEU A 1031 -22.29 14.66 -2.27
N VAL A 1032 -22.38 13.68 -3.18
CA VAL A 1032 -23.57 12.82 -3.35
C VAL A 1032 -23.96 12.17 -2.02
N HIS A 1033 -22.98 11.60 -1.30
CA HIS A 1033 -23.24 10.94 -0.02
C HIS A 1033 -23.72 11.93 1.05
N THR A 1034 -23.07 13.09 1.17
CA THR A 1034 -23.43 14.12 2.15
C THR A 1034 -24.83 14.67 1.87
N VAL A 1035 -25.16 14.92 0.59
CA VAL A 1035 -26.52 15.32 0.16
C VAL A 1035 -27.57 14.28 0.57
N GLU A 1036 -27.32 13.00 0.32
CA GLU A 1036 -28.24 11.92 0.71
C GLU A 1036 -28.38 11.82 2.23
N ARG A 1037 -27.29 11.97 2.98
CA ARG A 1037 -27.31 11.96 4.44
C ARG A 1037 -28.13 13.11 5.00
N THR A 1038 -27.88 14.34 4.53
CA THR A 1038 -28.60 15.56 4.94
C THR A 1038 -30.10 15.41 4.71
N ARG A 1039 -30.50 14.83 3.57
CA ARG A 1039 -31.91 14.55 3.25
C ARG A 1039 -32.52 13.44 4.14
N THR A 1040 -31.80 12.34 4.35
CA THR A 1040 -32.32 11.19 5.13
C THR A 1040 -32.50 11.56 6.61
N GLU A 1041 -31.59 12.38 7.14
CA GLU A 1041 -31.61 12.87 8.52
C GLU A 1041 -32.57 14.06 8.72
N HIS A 1042 -33.28 14.50 7.66
CA HIS A 1042 -34.20 15.66 7.66
C HIS A 1042 -33.57 16.93 8.23
N LEU A 1043 -32.27 17.12 8.00
CA LEU A 1043 -31.55 18.32 8.43
C LEU A 1043 -32.00 19.50 7.56
N ASP A 1044 -32.18 20.67 8.18
CA ASP A 1044 -32.65 21.87 7.49
C ASP A 1044 -31.68 22.25 6.36
N THR A 1045 -32.19 22.29 5.13
CA THR A 1045 -31.45 22.65 3.91
C THR A 1045 -31.53 24.16 3.61
N ASP A 1046 -32.24 24.92 4.45
CA ASP A 1046 -32.35 26.36 4.38
C ASP A 1046 -30.97 27.00 4.62
N GLY A 1047 -30.42 27.61 3.58
CA GLY A 1047 -29.06 28.12 3.59
C GLY A 1047 -28.68 28.78 2.25
N PRO A 1048 -27.74 28.24 1.46
CA PRO A 1048 -27.31 28.85 0.20
C PRO A 1048 -28.41 28.81 -0.88
N ASP A 1049 -28.37 29.75 -1.83
CA ASP A 1049 -29.09 29.64 -3.11
C ASP A 1049 -28.47 28.48 -3.93
N TRP A 1050 -28.85 27.24 -3.60
CA TRP A 1050 -28.38 26.02 -4.26
C TRP A 1050 -28.56 26.05 -5.79
N PRO A 1051 -29.65 26.61 -6.35
CA PRO A 1051 -29.74 26.88 -7.78
C PRO A 1051 -28.59 27.72 -8.33
N GLN A 1052 -28.17 28.77 -7.61
CA GLN A 1052 -27.04 29.61 -8.01
C GLN A 1052 -25.70 28.87 -7.92
N VAL A 1053 -25.45 28.13 -6.84
CA VAL A 1053 -24.23 27.29 -6.68
C VAL A 1053 -24.14 26.24 -7.79
N ARG A 1054 -25.26 25.57 -8.08
CA ARG A 1054 -25.37 24.62 -9.20
C ARG A 1054 -25.02 25.30 -10.53
N GLN A 1055 -25.59 26.47 -10.80
CA GLN A 1055 -25.34 27.20 -12.03
C GLN A 1055 -23.86 27.57 -12.19
N THR A 1056 -23.18 28.00 -11.12
CA THR A 1056 -21.74 28.30 -11.14
C THR A 1056 -20.90 27.06 -11.46
N ILE A 1057 -21.18 25.93 -10.80
CA ILE A 1057 -20.48 24.67 -11.06
C ILE A 1057 -20.73 24.17 -12.50
N GLU A 1058 -21.97 24.27 -13.00
CA GLU A 1058 -22.31 23.89 -14.38
C GLU A 1058 -21.61 24.78 -15.41
N GLN A 1059 -21.51 26.09 -15.16
CA GLN A 1059 -20.76 27.03 -16.01
C GLN A 1059 -19.28 26.66 -16.06
N ASN A 1060 -18.66 26.40 -14.90
CA ASN A 1060 -17.24 26.06 -14.84
C ASN A 1060 -16.95 24.67 -15.44
N LEU A 1061 -17.86 23.70 -15.31
CA LEU A 1061 -17.78 22.42 -16.02
C LEU A 1061 -17.93 22.59 -17.54
N ALA A 1062 -18.78 23.50 -18.01
CA ALA A 1062 -18.90 23.84 -19.42
C ALA A 1062 -17.62 24.51 -19.96
N ALA A 1063 -16.98 25.38 -19.16
CA ALA A 1063 -15.66 25.94 -19.44
C ALA A 1063 -14.60 24.83 -19.57
N LEU A 1064 -14.57 23.87 -18.64
CA LEU A 1064 -13.68 22.70 -18.72
C LEU A 1064 -13.94 21.84 -19.97
N LEU A 1065 -15.20 21.58 -20.31
CA LEU A 1065 -15.55 20.84 -21.53
C LEU A 1065 -15.11 21.59 -22.80
N THR A 1066 -15.13 22.92 -22.77
CA THR A 1066 -14.65 23.79 -23.86
C THR A 1066 -13.12 23.74 -23.95
N ALA A 1067 -12.42 23.87 -22.83
CA ALA A 1067 -10.95 23.73 -22.76
C ALA A 1067 -10.46 22.36 -23.25
N LEU A 1068 -11.14 21.27 -22.84
CA LEU A 1068 -10.84 19.90 -23.30
C LEU A 1068 -11.02 19.68 -24.81
N SER A 1069 -11.79 20.56 -25.47
CA SER A 1069 -12.00 20.57 -26.91
C SER A 1069 -10.99 21.44 -27.68
N ASP A 1070 -9.90 21.86 -27.02
CA ASP A 1070 -8.87 22.78 -27.53
C ASP A 1070 -9.46 24.14 -27.96
N ARG A 1071 -10.48 24.63 -27.24
CA ARG A 1071 -11.10 25.95 -27.45
C ARG A 1071 -10.89 26.82 -26.21
N VAL A 1072 -10.74 28.13 -26.41
CA VAL A 1072 -10.64 29.10 -25.31
C VAL A 1072 -11.95 29.04 -24.50
N PRO A 1073 -11.89 28.71 -23.19
CA PRO A 1073 -13.08 28.67 -22.34
C PRO A 1073 -13.66 30.08 -22.16
N ALA A 1074 -14.97 30.15 -21.86
CA ALA A 1074 -15.58 31.39 -21.37
C ALA A 1074 -15.01 31.75 -19.98
N GLU A 1075 -15.22 33.00 -19.55
CA GLU A 1075 -14.78 33.48 -18.23
C GLU A 1075 -15.28 32.54 -17.12
N VAL A 1076 -14.36 32.09 -16.27
CA VAL A 1076 -14.61 31.09 -15.25
C VAL A 1076 -14.85 31.81 -13.92
N VAL A 1077 -15.87 31.39 -13.17
CA VAL A 1077 -16.22 32.04 -11.90
C VAL A 1077 -15.33 31.48 -10.79
N THR A 1078 -14.49 32.33 -10.19
CA THR A 1078 -13.50 31.92 -9.18
C THR A 1078 -14.13 31.52 -7.86
N ASP A 1079 -15.07 32.32 -7.38
CA ASP A 1079 -15.65 32.17 -6.05
C ASP A 1079 -17.13 31.80 -6.15
N LEU A 1080 -17.56 30.86 -5.29
CA LEU A 1080 -18.98 30.57 -5.13
C LEU A 1080 -19.71 31.74 -4.42
N PRO A 1081 -21.05 31.74 -4.49
CA PRO A 1081 -21.97 32.34 -3.55
C PRO A 1081 -21.39 32.84 -2.22
N PRO A 1082 -21.18 34.13 -1.87
CA PRO A 1082 -20.81 34.43 -0.49
C PRO A 1082 -21.99 34.05 0.43
N VAL A 1083 -21.75 33.12 1.36
CA VAL A 1083 -22.74 32.67 2.34
C VAL A 1083 -22.29 33.08 3.75
N ASP A 1084 -23.24 33.52 4.58
CA ASP A 1084 -22.97 33.75 6.00
C ASP A 1084 -22.82 32.40 6.72
N GLU A 1085 -21.58 31.97 6.92
CA GLU A 1085 -21.23 30.70 7.55
C GLU A 1085 -21.89 30.50 8.92
N ALA A 1086 -22.20 31.60 9.64
CA ALA A 1086 -22.83 31.56 10.95
C ALA A 1086 -24.32 31.14 10.90
N THR A 1087 -24.95 31.21 9.73
CA THR A 1087 -26.38 30.89 9.55
C THR A 1087 -26.64 29.49 8.98
N LEU A 1088 -25.59 28.80 8.51
CA LEU A 1088 -25.69 27.48 7.90
C LEU A 1088 -25.83 26.37 8.93
N THR A 1089 -26.75 25.44 8.69
CA THR A 1089 -26.76 24.18 9.43
C THR A 1089 -25.46 23.40 9.18
N PRO A 1090 -24.99 22.56 10.14
CA PRO A 1090 -23.76 21.79 9.96
C PRO A 1090 -23.74 20.93 8.68
N GLY A 1091 -24.90 20.38 8.30
CA GLY A 1091 -25.06 19.61 7.06
C GLY A 1091 -24.97 20.49 5.81
N ALA A 1092 -25.59 21.68 5.81
CA ALA A 1092 -25.51 22.62 4.70
C ALA A 1092 -24.09 23.20 4.54
N ARG A 1093 -23.37 23.44 5.65
CA ARG A 1093 -21.96 23.87 5.64
C ARG A 1093 -21.05 22.82 5.01
N GLU A 1094 -21.19 21.56 5.40
CA GLU A 1094 -20.40 20.45 4.82
C GLU A 1094 -20.67 20.27 3.32
N VAL A 1095 -21.92 20.43 2.87
CA VAL A 1095 -22.27 20.41 1.43
C VAL A 1095 -21.67 21.61 0.70
N HIS A 1096 -21.71 22.81 1.30
CA HIS A 1096 -21.12 24.03 0.74
C HIS A 1096 -19.60 23.92 0.60
N ASP A 1097 -18.89 23.43 1.62
CA ASP A 1097 -17.43 23.22 1.59
C ASP A 1097 -17.04 22.23 0.48
N LEU A 1098 -17.82 21.16 0.31
CA LEU A 1098 -17.61 20.20 -0.78
C LEU A 1098 -17.92 20.79 -2.15
N ALA A 1099 -18.92 21.67 -2.25
CA ALA A 1099 -19.24 22.39 -3.48
C ALA A 1099 -18.10 23.36 -3.85
N ASP A 1100 -17.53 24.07 -2.87
CA ASP A 1100 -16.40 24.98 -3.08
C ASP A 1100 -15.13 24.21 -3.50
N LEU A 1101 -14.83 23.11 -2.80
CA LEU A 1101 -13.72 22.24 -3.19
C LEU A 1101 -13.91 21.62 -4.59
N THR A 1102 -15.15 21.31 -4.96
CA THR A 1102 -15.51 20.88 -6.32
C THR A 1102 -15.19 22.00 -7.31
N ASN A 1103 -15.60 23.22 -7.02
CA ASN A 1103 -15.36 24.39 -7.85
C ASN A 1103 -13.86 24.65 -8.05
N GLN A 1104 -13.08 24.73 -6.96
CA GLN A 1104 -11.63 24.91 -7.00
C GLN A 1104 -10.93 23.81 -7.81
N THR A 1105 -11.38 22.56 -7.68
CA THR A 1105 -10.81 21.44 -8.46
C THR A 1105 -11.12 21.58 -9.95
N ILE A 1106 -12.31 22.06 -10.32
CA ILE A 1106 -12.67 22.36 -11.72
C ILE A 1106 -11.79 23.50 -12.26
N LEU A 1107 -11.60 24.57 -11.49
CA LEU A 1107 -10.72 25.69 -11.87
C LEU A 1107 -9.28 25.22 -12.15
N ALA A 1108 -8.72 24.42 -11.24
CA ALA A 1108 -7.38 23.84 -11.42
C ALA A 1108 -7.32 22.92 -12.66
N LEU A 1109 -8.39 22.18 -12.95
CA LEU A 1109 -8.48 21.37 -14.17
C LEU A 1109 -8.55 22.23 -15.44
N VAL A 1110 -9.26 23.36 -15.39
CA VAL A 1110 -9.30 24.32 -16.50
C VAL A 1110 -7.91 24.90 -16.72
N GLU A 1111 -7.20 25.33 -15.68
CA GLU A 1111 -5.84 25.88 -15.78
C GLU A 1111 -4.84 24.85 -16.35
N LEU A 1112 -4.94 23.58 -15.95
CA LEU A 1112 -4.08 22.50 -16.46
C LEU A 1112 -4.33 22.14 -17.93
N VAL A 1113 -5.53 22.40 -18.45
CA VAL A 1113 -5.98 21.97 -19.78
C VAL A 1113 -6.07 23.13 -20.77
N ALA A 1114 -6.29 24.35 -20.29
CA ALA A 1114 -6.44 25.53 -21.11
C ALA A 1114 -5.18 25.73 -21.96
N PRO A 1115 -5.34 26.04 -23.26
CA PRO A 1115 -4.21 26.47 -24.07
C PRO A 1115 -3.63 27.75 -23.46
N GLU A 1116 -2.29 27.85 -23.37
CA GLU A 1116 -1.63 29.10 -23.00
C GLU A 1116 -2.22 30.22 -23.86
N SER A 1117 -2.82 31.21 -23.21
CA SER A 1117 -3.19 32.44 -23.90
C SER A 1117 -1.89 33.06 -24.39
N ASP A 1118 -1.72 33.16 -25.71
CA ASP A 1118 -0.77 34.08 -26.33
C ASP A 1118 -1.23 35.51 -25.95
N GLU A 1119 -0.95 35.93 -24.72
CA GLU A 1119 -0.90 37.34 -24.32
C GLU A 1119 0.59 37.73 -24.31
N ASP A 1120 1.08 38.05 -25.52
CA ASP A 1120 2.18 38.98 -25.75
C ASP A 1120 1.63 40.41 -25.86
#